data_AF-M2NSH0-F1
#
_entry.id   AF-M2NSH0-F1
#
_cell.length_a   1.000
_cell.length_b   1.000
_cell.length_c   1.000
_cell.angle_alpha   90.00
_cell.angle_beta   90.00
_cell.angle_gamma   90.00
#
_symmetry.space_group_name_H-M   'P 1'
#
loop_
_entity.id
_entity.type
_entity.pdbx_description
1 polymer ?
#
loop_
_entity_poly.entity_id
_entity_poly.type
_entity_poly.pdbx_seq_one_letter_code
_entity_poly.pdbx_strand_id
1 'polypeptide(L)'
;MGGLAATPAQAETTGTTPAASTQAAPESTTDEKAAAARELNLLLTPEMAVMSDKNFVITLWQKAREGSQVKAAALKAFTDTTDELACYNFIRTGIFEAVRRDQIELEKKAERDRQRLAAAAEIGWTNVPQALLDGSLENFVFKLWEVAEEGSDVKKGAAAVLKTGSTDDQRQEFVVAGIYTASAADKKRKIDEAEQRERERLEREANRKAKELAWAAATRATATEELKNLPDHEFIYEVIKRAVGPKVKAAAQAAYDSRDAAVWKTFIFTGVHEAHKADIEEQERLDAIETERQIRVILDKAERDGYQPNLVAAARAALAGTTAQRNEFLLTGQHAAAKLDLIKPADKRVIELQGIQSGRCLGVAGQWDTPGEGALANGARTELWDCFRSPKQVWELQATGGGYRLLNLASKMCLDISGDNVIQNPCNEHPNQRWEFLENADGTFQLKNVGSGRFATAADSGTGNATLIVQYTNTNSIDQRWRLIDPTHVSWTVQMTPGTIQIKGVNSGRCIQVAGLWGTPNQGANADFAGTELWDCQGGVKQIWELVPLGDKKYGLKNKNSGKCLDVRHSEVANGTPLIQFGCYYGGAQQWVFVQGDNNTLGLASALTGKFADVTGWQTANGSGISQYDGTSSINQRWTIIQMTTA
;
A
#
# COMPACT_ATOMS: atom_id res chain seq x y z
N MET A 1 -81.93 4.18 29.65
CA MET A 1 -82.17 4.58 31.06
C MET A 1 -82.85 5.94 30.98
N GLY A 2 -84.07 6.20 31.41
CA GLY A 2 -84.85 5.67 32.52
C GLY A 2 -85.21 6.87 33.41
N GLY A 3 -86.51 7.18 33.52
CA GLY A 3 -87.09 8.15 34.48
C GLY A 3 -87.20 9.58 33.95
N LEU A 4 -88.39 10.09 33.59
CA LEU A 4 -89.57 10.45 34.40
C LEU A 4 -89.48 11.85 35.03
N ALA A 5 -90.27 12.74 34.42
CA ALA A 5 -91.35 13.52 35.03
C ALA A 5 -91.04 14.75 35.92
N ALA A 6 -91.98 15.69 35.74
CA ALA A 6 -92.56 16.62 36.72
C ALA A 6 -92.03 18.08 36.72
N THR A 7 -92.77 18.95 36.00
CA THR A 7 -93.63 20.07 36.49
C THR A 7 -93.11 21.07 37.56
N PRO A 8 -93.79 22.22 37.83
CA PRO A 8 -94.97 22.84 37.20
C PRO A 8 -94.94 24.37 37.00
N ALA A 9 -95.92 24.83 36.22
CA ALA A 9 -96.83 25.97 36.43
C ALA A 9 -96.40 27.22 37.23
N GLN A 10 -96.69 28.38 36.65
CA GLN A 10 -97.62 29.31 37.29
C GLN A 10 -98.70 29.74 36.31
N ALA A 11 -99.92 29.67 36.82
CA ALA A 11 -101.18 30.01 36.18
C ALA A 11 -101.65 31.40 36.68
N GLU A 12 -102.83 31.75 36.21
CA GLU A 12 -103.73 32.81 36.70
C GLU A 12 -103.41 34.21 36.14
N THR A 13 -104.38 35.01 35.71
CA THR A 13 -105.75 35.19 36.22
C THR A 13 -106.68 35.70 35.12
N THR A 14 -107.95 35.35 35.31
CA THR A 14 -109.16 35.90 34.71
C THR A 14 -109.25 37.43 34.83
N GLY A 15 -109.78 38.11 33.81
CA GLY A 15 -110.11 39.53 33.88
C GLY A 15 -111.13 39.96 32.84
N THR A 16 -112.34 40.23 33.32
CA THR A 16 -113.56 40.66 32.64
C THR A 16 -113.41 41.98 31.86
N THR A 17 -114.18 42.12 30.78
CA THR A 17 -114.41 43.31 29.94
C THR A 17 -114.62 44.60 30.75
N PRO A 18 -114.15 45.75 30.24
CA PRO A 18 -115.12 46.78 29.87
C PRO A 18 -114.79 47.51 28.55
N ALA A 19 -115.86 47.97 27.92
CA ALA A 19 -115.82 48.87 26.78
C ALA A 19 -115.30 50.27 27.16
N ALA A 20 -114.85 50.99 26.12
CA ALA A 20 -114.64 52.43 25.99
C ALA A 20 -113.29 53.00 26.50
N SER A 21 -112.38 53.32 25.57
CA SER A 21 -112.28 54.67 25.01
C SER A 21 -111.21 54.70 23.90
N THR A 22 -111.53 55.34 22.78
CA THR A 22 -110.60 55.59 21.67
C THR A 22 -109.52 56.56 22.11
N GLN A 23 -108.31 56.05 22.36
CA GLN A 23 -107.08 56.82 22.59
C GLN A 23 -106.10 56.48 21.46
N ALA A 24 -105.59 57.48 20.74
CA ALA A 24 -104.73 57.29 19.57
C ALA A 24 -103.44 56.51 19.93
N ALA A 25 -102.97 55.65 19.00
CA ALA A 25 -101.78 54.81 19.19
C ALA A 25 -100.53 55.66 19.56
N PRO A 26 -99.67 55.17 20.48
CA PRO A 26 -98.44 55.87 20.85
C PRO A 26 -97.45 55.90 19.68
N GLU A 27 -96.87 57.06 19.45
CA GLU A 27 -95.83 57.31 18.43
C GLU A 27 -94.43 57.15 19.04
N SER A 28 -93.49 56.57 18.28
CA SER A 28 -92.10 56.39 18.73
C SER A 28 -91.43 57.74 18.96
N THR A 29 -90.61 57.80 20.01
CA THR A 29 -89.86 59.00 20.37
C THR A 29 -88.81 59.35 19.31
N THR A 30 -88.37 60.61 19.30
CA THR A 30 -87.31 61.07 18.41
C THR A 30 -86.01 60.26 18.58
N ASP A 31 -85.67 59.85 19.80
CA ASP A 31 -84.47 59.05 20.07
C ASP A 31 -84.59 57.61 19.52
N GLU A 32 -85.77 56.99 19.60
CA GLU A 32 -86.03 55.67 19.03
C GLU A 32 -85.99 55.70 17.50
N LYS A 33 -86.56 56.74 16.88
CA LYS A 33 -86.44 57.00 15.44
C LYS A 33 -84.98 57.25 15.04
N ALA A 34 -84.21 57.98 15.85
CA ALA A 34 -82.80 58.22 15.59
C ALA A 34 -81.97 56.93 15.65
N ALA A 35 -82.26 56.05 16.61
CA ALA A 35 -81.59 54.76 16.74
C ALA A 35 -81.91 53.84 15.54
N ALA A 36 -83.18 53.75 15.14
CA ALA A 36 -83.59 52.98 13.96
C ALA A 36 -82.98 53.52 12.64
N ALA A 37 -82.86 54.84 12.49
CA ALA A 37 -82.21 55.43 11.32
C ALA A 37 -80.71 55.08 11.23
N ARG A 38 -80.00 55.04 12.37
CA ARG A 38 -78.56 54.72 12.41
C ARG A 38 -78.24 53.30 11.96
N GLU A 39 -79.14 52.35 12.17
CA GLU A 39 -79.00 50.96 11.70
C GLU A 39 -78.92 50.85 10.16
N LEU A 40 -79.50 51.82 9.45
CA LEU A 40 -79.37 51.96 7.99
C LEU A 40 -78.32 53.03 7.59
N ASN A 41 -77.50 53.48 8.55
CA ASN A 41 -76.54 54.56 8.41
C ASN A 41 -77.17 55.88 7.90
N LEU A 42 -78.39 56.18 8.37
CA LEU A 42 -79.13 57.39 8.01
C LEU A 42 -79.06 58.42 9.14
N LEU A 43 -78.93 59.70 8.77
CA LEU A 43 -79.08 60.83 9.70
C LEU A 43 -80.58 61.14 9.87
N LEU A 44 -81.05 61.23 11.11
CA LEU A 44 -82.44 61.61 11.38
C LEU A 44 -82.63 63.11 11.08
N THR A 45 -83.40 63.45 10.05
CA THR A 45 -83.73 64.85 9.75
C THR A 45 -84.82 65.38 10.70
N PRO A 46 -84.93 66.71 10.91
CA PRO A 46 -86.01 67.30 11.72
C PRO A 46 -87.40 66.90 11.22
N GLU A 47 -87.57 66.71 9.92
CA GLU A 47 -88.82 66.24 9.31
C GLU A 47 -89.11 64.78 9.69
N MET A 48 -88.12 63.90 9.56
CA MET A 48 -88.25 62.49 9.95
C MET A 48 -88.51 62.31 11.46
N ALA A 49 -87.97 63.21 12.29
CA ALA A 49 -88.14 63.20 13.74
C ALA A 49 -89.59 63.42 14.21
N VAL A 50 -90.39 64.14 13.41
CA VAL A 50 -91.79 64.47 13.72
C VAL A 50 -92.81 63.70 12.87
N MET A 51 -92.35 62.87 11.92
CA MET A 51 -93.21 61.99 11.14
C MET A 51 -93.89 60.95 12.03
N SER A 52 -95.10 60.51 11.64
CA SER A 52 -95.71 59.32 12.22
C SER A 52 -94.87 58.08 11.95
N ASP A 53 -94.94 57.09 12.83
CA ASP A 53 -94.17 55.84 12.76
C ASP A 53 -94.40 55.15 11.43
N LYS A 54 -95.64 55.17 10.92
CA LYS A 54 -95.98 54.62 9.60
C LYS A 54 -95.21 55.30 8.46
N ASN A 55 -95.13 56.64 8.47
CA ASN A 55 -94.38 57.41 7.47
C ASN A 55 -92.86 57.25 7.66
N PHE A 56 -92.42 57.08 8.90
CA PHE A 56 -91.01 56.84 9.21
C PHE A 56 -90.56 55.44 8.76
N VAL A 57 -91.33 54.39 9.03
CA VAL A 57 -91.04 53.01 8.60
C VAL A 57 -91.00 52.87 7.08
N ILE A 58 -91.92 53.50 6.34
CA ILE A 58 -91.86 53.45 4.87
C ILE A 58 -90.63 54.21 4.33
N THR A 59 -90.20 55.27 5.02
CA THR A 59 -88.95 55.97 4.68
C THR A 59 -87.73 55.06 4.90
N LEU A 60 -87.68 54.32 6.01
CA LEU A 60 -86.63 53.33 6.26
C LEU A 60 -86.66 52.20 5.22
N TRP A 61 -87.84 51.70 4.84
CA TRP A 61 -88.00 50.69 3.80
C TRP A 61 -87.42 51.13 2.44
N GLN A 62 -87.70 52.37 2.02
CA GLN A 62 -87.17 52.92 0.76
C GLN A 62 -85.64 53.01 0.76
N LYS A 63 -85.04 53.23 1.94
CA LYS A 63 -83.58 53.37 2.11
C LYS A 63 -82.86 52.06 2.37
N ALA A 64 -83.57 51.01 2.80
CA ALA A 64 -82.98 49.70 3.04
C ALA A 64 -82.52 49.03 1.74
N ARG A 65 -81.42 48.26 1.82
CA ARG A 65 -80.84 47.53 0.68
C ARG A 65 -81.88 46.58 0.10
N GLU A 66 -81.95 46.49 -1.23
CA GLU A 66 -82.79 45.49 -1.89
C GLU A 66 -82.45 44.07 -1.43
N GLY A 67 -83.50 43.26 -1.21
CA GLY A 67 -83.38 41.89 -0.72
C GLY A 67 -82.89 41.72 0.73
N SER A 68 -82.75 42.80 1.51
CA SER A 68 -82.38 42.71 2.94
C SER A 68 -83.57 42.30 3.82
N GLN A 69 -83.27 41.62 4.92
CA GLN A 69 -84.23 41.30 5.97
C GLN A 69 -84.81 42.58 6.58
N VAL A 70 -84.02 43.66 6.69
CA VAL A 70 -84.52 44.98 7.12
C VAL A 70 -85.59 45.51 6.20
N LYS A 71 -85.38 45.42 4.87
CA LYS A 71 -86.38 45.84 3.88
C LYS A 71 -87.63 44.96 3.94
N ALA A 72 -87.48 43.65 4.08
CA ALA A 72 -88.63 42.75 4.23
C ALA A 72 -89.43 43.03 5.51
N ALA A 73 -88.74 43.24 6.64
CA ALA A 73 -89.36 43.52 7.93
C ALA A 73 -90.03 44.90 7.98
N ALA A 74 -89.42 45.93 7.37
CA ALA A 74 -90.02 47.27 7.27
C ALA A 74 -91.29 47.25 6.41
N LEU A 75 -91.28 46.53 5.28
CA LEU A 75 -92.46 46.37 4.44
C LEU A 75 -93.58 45.67 5.21
N LYS A 76 -93.25 44.56 5.85
CA LYS A 76 -94.20 43.78 6.66
C LYS A 76 -94.86 44.66 7.72
N ALA A 77 -94.07 45.41 8.48
CA ALA A 77 -94.58 46.32 9.51
C ALA A 77 -95.44 47.46 8.96
N PHE A 78 -95.10 48.01 7.78
CA PHE A 78 -95.88 49.07 7.14
C PHE A 78 -97.23 48.60 6.60
N THR A 79 -97.27 47.37 6.06
CA THR A 79 -98.47 46.79 5.44
C THR A 79 -99.37 46.05 6.42
N ASP A 80 -98.95 45.86 7.67
CA ASP A 80 -99.76 45.20 8.68
C ASP A 80 -100.95 46.10 9.06
N THR A 81 -102.15 45.72 8.62
CA THR A 81 -103.40 46.43 8.95
C THR A 81 -104.10 45.84 10.17
N THR A 82 -103.50 44.83 10.80
CA THR A 82 -104.10 44.08 11.93
C THR A 82 -103.45 44.43 13.27
N ASP A 83 -102.18 44.83 13.27
CA ASP A 83 -101.47 45.35 14.43
C ASP A 83 -101.20 46.85 14.28
N GLU A 84 -101.98 47.68 14.99
CA GLU A 84 -101.80 49.14 14.98
C GLU A 84 -100.44 49.59 15.55
N LEU A 85 -99.72 48.72 16.28
CA LEU A 85 -98.39 48.96 16.83
C LEU A 85 -97.26 48.39 15.95
N ALA A 86 -97.53 47.79 14.79
CA ALA A 86 -96.52 47.11 13.97
C ALA A 86 -95.36 48.02 13.56
N CYS A 87 -95.65 49.25 13.12
CA CYS A 87 -94.63 50.25 12.77
C CYS A 87 -93.85 50.73 13.98
N TYR A 88 -94.54 50.97 15.10
CA TYR A 88 -93.94 51.36 16.39
C TYR A 88 -92.96 50.28 16.91
N ASN A 89 -93.39 49.01 16.92
CA ASN A 89 -92.56 47.87 17.34
C ASN A 89 -91.38 47.64 16.38
N PHE A 90 -91.57 47.84 15.08
CA PHE A 90 -90.48 47.74 14.11
C PHE A 90 -89.37 48.76 14.37
N ILE A 91 -89.71 50.01 14.67
CA ILE A 91 -88.73 51.07 14.98
C ILE A 91 -87.95 50.72 16.25
N ARG A 92 -88.62 50.21 17.29
CA ARG A 92 -87.98 49.94 18.58
C ARG A 92 -87.14 48.67 18.62
N THR A 93 -87.56 47.59 17.97
CA THR A 93 -86.90 46.28 18.08
C THR A 93 -86.77 45.58 16.73
N GLY A 94 -87.77 45.67 15.85
CA GLY A 94 -87.80 44.92 14.60
C GLY A 94 -86.66 45.22 13.64
N ILE A 95 -86.23 46.49 13.52
CA ILE A 95 -85.12 46.88 12.65
C ILE A 95 -83.78 46.30 13.11
N PHE A 96 -83.50 46.29 14.41
CA PHE A 96 -82.26 45.75 14.99
C PHE A 96 -82.18 44.23 14.82
N GLU A 97 -83.30 43.52 15.02
CA GLU A 97 -83.36 42.08 14.75
C GLU A 97 -83.15 41.76 13.27
N ALA A 98 -83.71 42.57 12.38
CA ALA A 98 -83.58 42.39 10.95
C ALA A 98 -82.15 42.67 10.46
N VAL A 99 -81.48 43.72 10.95
CA VAL A 99 -80.05 43.96 10.69
C VAL A 99 -79.19 42.80 11.17
N ARG A 100 -79.47 42.27 12.37
CA ARG A 100 -78.75 41.11 12.90
C ARG A 100 -78.89 39.88 11.99
N ARG A 101 -80.09 39.64 11.45
CA ARG A 101 -80.32 38.54 10.49
C ARG A 101 -79.57 38.76 9.17
N ASP A 102 -79.58 39.99 8.64
CA ASP A 102 -78.79 40.35 7.45
C ASP A 102 -77.29 40.13 7.65
N GLN A 103 -76.76 40.48 8.82
CA GLN A 103 -75.34 40.28 9.13
C GLN A 103 -74.97 38.80 9.23
N ILE A 104 -75.81 37.98 9.87
CA ILE A 104 -75.64 36.52 9.93
C ILE A 104 -75.67 35.91 8.52
N GLU A 105 -76.56 36.36 7.62
CA GLU A 105 -76.63 35.86 6.24
C GLU A 105 -75.40 36.27 5.41
N LEU A 106 -74.89 37.49 5.58
CA LEU A 106 -73.66 37.95 4.95
C LEU A 106 -72.44 37.16 5.43
N GLU A 107 -72.34 36.89 6.73
CA GLU A 107 -71.27 36.06 7.31
C GLU A 107 -71.34 34.62 6.80
N LYS A 108 -72.53 34.01 6.75
CA LYS A 108 -72.73 32.68 6.16
C LYS A 108 -72.35 32.63 4.68
N LYS A 109 -72.71 33.66 3.91
CA LYS A 109 -72.32 33.77 2.49
C LYS A 109 -70.81 33.89 2.35
N ALA A 110 -70.17 34.77 3.13
CA ALA A 110 -68.73 34.98 3.09
C ALA A 110 -67.94 33.71 3.44
N GLU A 111 -68.40 32.96 4.46
CA GLU A 111 -67.77 31.70 4.85
C GLU A 111 -67.96 30.60 3.78
N ARG A 112 -69.15 30.48 3.20
CA ARG A 112 -69.39 29.58 2.07
C ARG A 112 -68.49 29.91 0.87
N ASP A 113 -68.41 31.18 0.49
CA ASP A 113 -67.61 31.63 -0.64
C ASP A 113 -66.11 31.37 -0.37
N ARG A 114 -65.65 31.58 0.88
CA ARG A 114 -64.29 31.24 1.33
C ARG A 114 -63.99 29.74 1.20
N GLN A 115 -64.90 28.87 1.66
CA GLN A 115 -64.74 27.42 1.57
C GLN A 115 -64.70 26.93 0.13
N ARG A 116 -65.56 27.47 -0.73
CA ARG A 116 -65.58 27.18 -2.17
C ARG A 116 -64.28 27.63 -2.85
N LEU A 117 -63.82 28.85 -2.59
CA LEU A 117 -62.55 29.35 -3.13
C LEU A 117 -61.36 28.50 -2.67
N ALA A 118 -61.32 28.09 -1.41
CA ALA A 118 -60.26 27.24 -0.88
C ALA A 118 -60.25 25.84 -1.54
N ALA A 119 -61.43 25.24 -1.73
CA ALA A 119 -61.58 23.96 -2.44
C ALA A 119 -61.14 24.04 -3.91
N ALA A 120 -61.48 25.14 -4.60
CA ALA A 120 -61.03 25.39 -5.96
C ALA A 120 -59.50 25.58 -6.04
N ALA A 121 -58.92 26.33 -5.10
CA ALA A 121 -57.49 26.57 -5.03
C ALA A 121 -56.68 25.28 -4.79
N GLU A 122 -57.21 24.33 -4.01
CA GLU A 122 -56.56 23.03 -3.74
C GLU A 122 -56.26 22.24 -5.03
N ILE A 123 -57.13 22.38 -6.04
CA ILE A 123 -56.98 21.71 -7.33
C ILE A 123 -56.38 22.62 -8.41
N GLY A 124 -55.85 23.79 -8.02
CA GLY A 124 -55.23 24.75 -8.92
C GLY A 124 -56.21 25.58 -9.75
N TRP A 125 -57.50 25.58 -9.41
CA TRP A 125 -58.50 26.42 -10.09
C TRP A 125 -58.57 27.81 -9.45
N THR A 126 -57.81 28.76 -10.01
CA THR A 126 -57.63 30.09 -9.41
C THR A 126 -58.63 31.14 -9.86
N ASN A 127 -59.29 30.94 -11.00
CA ASN A 127 -60.22 31.92 -11.59
C ASN A 127 -61.67 31.46 -11.43
N VAL A 128 -62.18 31.50 -10.20
CA VAL A 128 -63.57 31.11 -9.89
C VAL A 128 -64.51 32.29 -10.14
N PRO A 129 -65.46 32.22 -11.10
CA PRO A 129 -66.43 33.28 -11.33
C PRO A 129 -67.37 33.48 -10.14
N GLN A 130 -67.69 34.74 -9.82
CA GLN A 130 -68.62 35.09 -8.74
C GLN A 130 -69.99 34.43 -8.92
N ALA A 131 -70.46 34.25 -10.16
CA ALA A 131 -71.72 33.57 -10.47
C ALA A 131 -71.76 32.10 -10.00
N LEU A 132 -70.61 31.40 -9.95
CA LEU A 132 -70.54 30.03 -9.41
C LEU A 132 -70.47 30.01 -7.88
N LEU A 133 -69.87 31.04 -7.27
CA LEU A 133 -69.90 31.22 -5.82
C LEU A 133 -71.32 31.54 -5.34
N ASP A 134 -72.08 32.32 -6.10
CA ASP A 134 -73.46 32.67 -5.79
C ASP A 134 -74.49 31.60 -6.20
N GLY A 135 -74.09 30.65 -7.05
CA GLY A 135 -74.92 29.55 -7.56
C GLY A 135 -75.10 28.37 -6.60
N SER A 136 -75.80 27.33 -7.08
CA SER A 136 -76.02 26.09 -6.33
C SER A 136 -74.71 25.37 -6.01
N LEU A 137 -74.66 24.68 -4.88
CA LEU A 137 -73.49 23.91 -4.48
C LEU A 137 -73.20 22.77 -5.47
N GLU A 138 -74.25 22.17 -6.03
CA GLU A 138 -74.16 21.19 -7.11
C GLU A 138 -73.44 21.74 -8.35
N ASN A 139 -73.78 22.94 -8.83
CA ASN A 139 -73.10 23.53 -9.98
C ASN A 139 -71.62 23.84 -9.68
N PHE A 140 -71.33 24.26 -8.45
CA PHE A 140 -69.96 24.50 -8.02
C PHE A 140 -69.13 23.21 -7.97
N VAL A 141 -69.67 22.13 -7.37
CA VAL A 141 -69.01 20.82 -7.33
C VAL A 141 -68.88 20.20 -8.72
N PHE A 142 -69.89 20.39 -9.59
CA PHE A 142 -69.80 19.98 -10.99
C PHE A 142 -68.61 20.64 -11.69
N LYS A 143 -68.37 21.93 -11.43
CA LYS A 143 -67.21 22.61 -12.00
C LYS A 143 -65.89 22.13 -11.41
N LEU A 144 -65.84 21.81 -10.11
CA LEU A 144 -64.68 21.16 -9.50
C LEU A 144 -64.37 19.81 -10.15
N TRP A 145 -65.40 19.00 -10.42
CA TRP A 145 -65.26 17.73 -11.12
C TRP A 145 -64.71 17.90 -12.55
N GLU A 146 -65.22 18.87 -13.30
CA GLU A 146 -64.80 19.14 -14.67
C GLU A 146 -63.33 19.56 -14.76
N VAL A 147 -62.89 20.41 -13.83
CA VAL A 147 -61.52 20.95 -13.79
C VAL A 147 -60.51 19.96 -13.19
N ALA A 148 -60.96 19.03 -12.35
CA ALA A 148 -60.08 18.03 -11.76
C ALA A 148 -59.42 17.13 -12.83
N GLU A 149 -58.15 16.79 -12.58
CA GLU A 149 -57.34 15.94 -13.45
C GLU A 149 -58.00 14.59 -13.69
N GLU A 150 -57.94 14.11 -14.93
CA GLU A 150 -58.56 12.84 -15.31
C GLU A 150 -57.97 11.66 -14.51
N GLY A 151 -58.83 10.80 -13.98
CA GLY A 151 -58.42 9.66 -13.14
C GLY A 151 -58.04 10.00 -11.69
N SER A 152 -57.98 11.28 -11.30
CA SER A 152 -57.67 11.71 -9.93
C SER A 152 -58.74 11.27 -8.92
N ASP A 153 -58.33 11.07 -7.67
CA ASP A 153 -59.24 10.75 -6.58
C ASP A 153 -60.12 11.94 -6.22
N VAL A 154 -59.64 13.18 -6.45
CA VAL A 154 -60.45 14.40 -6.40
C VAL A 154 -61.63 14.33 -7.37
N LYS A 155 -61.39 13.94 -8.64
CA LYS A 155 -62.44 13.81 -9.66
C LYS A 155 -63.42 12.70 -9.30
N LYS A 156 -62.94 11.57 -8.77
CA LYS A 156 -63.83 10.49 -8.27
C LYS A 156 -64.68 10.95 -7.09
N GLY A 157 -64.08 11.68 -6.15
CA GLY A 157 -64.78 12.23 -4.98
C GLY A 157 -65.88 13.23 -5.38
N ALA A 158 -65.58 14.14 -6.31
CA ALA A 158 -66.55 15.09 -6.84
C ALA A 158 -67.68 14.37 -7.60
N ALA A 159 -67.36 13.36 -8.41
CA ALA A 159 -68.37 12.55 -9.10
C ALA A 159 -69.28 11.78 -8.14
N ALA A 160 -68.75 11.32 -7.00
CA ALA A 160 -69.52 10.56 -6.01
C ALA A 160 -70.65 11.38 -5.38
N VAL A 161 -70.44 12.69 -5.19
CA VAL A 161 -71.42 13.61 -4.61
C VAL A 161 -72.22 14.38 -5.68
N LEU A 162 -72.08 14.02 -6.96
CA LEU A 162 -72.89 14.50 -8.10
C LEU A 162 -73.92 13.47 -8.57
N LYS A 163 -74.04 12.33 -7.88
CA LYS A 163 -75.00 11.28 -8.23
C LYS A 163 -76.43 11.71 -7.90
N THR A 164 -77.38 11.18 -8.66
CA THR A 164 -78.81 11.38 -8.40
C THR A 164 -79.17 10.91 -6.99
N GLY A 165 -79.66 11.83 -6.15
CA GLY A 165 -80.00 11.57 -4.74
C GLY A 165 -78.98 12.08 -3.71
N SER A 166 -77.84 12.64 -4.14
CA SER A 166 -76.88 13.28 -3.21
C SER A 166 -77.43 14.58 -2.61
N THR A 167 -77.25 14.75 -1.30
CA THR A 167 -77.71 15.95 -0.57
C THR A 167 -76.68 17.08 -0.62
N ASP A 168 -77.12 18.31 -0.38
CA ASP A 168 -76.22 19.47 -0.27
C ASP A 168 -75.23 19.32 0.91
N ASP A 169 -75.60 18.63 1.99
CA ASP A 169 -74.69 18.34 3.10
C ASP A 169 -73.52 17.44 2.65
N GLN A 170 -73.79 16.42 1.83
CA GLN A 170 -72.75 15.53 1.28
C GLN A 170 -71.82 16.29 0.32
N ARG A 171 -72.37 17.20 -0.49
CA ARG A 171 -71.58 18.08 -1.36
C ARG A 171 -70.75 19.06 -0.55
N GLN A 172 -71.30 19.56 0.56
CA GLN A 172 -70.62 20.49 1.44
C GLN A 172 -69.46 19.81 2.18
N GLU A 173 -69.67 18.59 2.70
CA GLU A 173 -68.63 17.76 3.31
C GLU A 173 -67.48 17.48 2.33
N PHE A 174 -67.79 17.21 1.07
CA PHE A 174 -66.78 17.07 0.04
C PHE A 174 -65.97 18.36 -0.17
N VAL A 175 -66.63 19.52 -0.27
CA VAL A 175 -65.96 20.81 -0.48
C VAL A 175 -65.06 21.21 0.70
N VAL A 176 -65.48 20.95 1.94
CA VAL A 176 -64.71 21.39 3.13
C VAL A 176 -63.65 20.40 3.60
N ALA A 177 -63.80 19.11 3.30
CA ALA A 177 -62.89 18.06 3.80
C ALA A 177 -62.53 17.00 2.76
N GLY A 178 -63.52 16.50 2.00
CA GLY A 178 -63.31 15.40 1.05
C GLY A 178 -62.30 15.72 -0.05
N ILE A 179 -62.34 16.95 -0.60
CA ILE A 179 -61.44 17.39 -1.67
C ILE A 179 -59.97 17.43 -1.23
N TYR A 180 -59.69 17.87 0.00
CA TYR A 180 -58.32 17.92 0.55
C TYR A 180 -57.77 16.53 0.81
N THR A 181 -58.61 15.62 1.31
CA THR A 181 -58.23 14.22 1.55
C THR A 181 -57.89 13.53 0.24
N ALA A 182 -58.72 13.73 -0.79
CA ALA A 182 -58.51 13.17 -2.11
C ALA A 182 -57.25 13.76 -2.79
N SER A 183 -57.06 15.08 -2.73
CA SER A 183 -55.87 15.76 -3.25
C SER A 183 -54.58 15.30 -2.56
N ALA A 184 -54.61 15.11 -1.24
CA ALA A 184 -53.47 14.59 -0.49
C ALA A 184 -53.08 13.17 -0.94
N ALA A 185 -54.06 12.29 -1.21
CA ALA A 185 -53.81 10.95 -1.74
C ALA A 185 -53.23 11.00 -3.17
N ASP A 186 -53.77 11.86 -4.04
CA ASP A 186 -53.27 12.09 -5.40
C ASP A 186 -51.81 12.58 -5.38
N LYS A 187 -51.49 13.57 -4.53
CA LYS A 187 -50.12 14.09 -4.32
C LYS A 187 -49.17 13.01 -3.82
N LYS A 188 -49.59 12.21 -2.83
CA LYS A 188 -48.78 11.12 -2.26
C LYS A 188 -48.43 10.07 -3.30
N ARG A 189 -49.40 9.60 -4.10
CA ARG A 189 -49.14 8.61 -5.16
C ARG A 189 -48.13 9.12 -6.19
N LYS A 190 -48.24 10.39 -6.61
CA LYS A 190 -47.28 11.01 -7.54
C LYS A 190 -45.87 11.07 -6.94
N ILE A 191 -45.73 11.37 -5.65
CA ILE A 191 -44.45 11.35 -4.94
C ILE A 191 -43.90 9.92 -4.87
N ASP A 192 -44.69 8.96 -4.41
CA ASP A 192 -44.26 7.56 -4.25
C ASP A 192 -43.82 6.95 -5.61
N GLU A 193 -44.54 7.24 -6.69
CA GLU A 193 -44.16 6.83 -8.06
C GLU A 193 -42.87 7.49 -8.56
N ALA A 194 -42.68 8.78 -8.30
CA ALA A 194 -41.47 9.50 -8.67
C ALA A 194 -40.25 8.99 -7.90
N GLU A 195 -40.39 8.75 -6.60
CA GLU A 195 -39.34 8.16 -5.78
C GLU A 195 -39.00 6.74 -6.23
N GLN A 196 -39.98 5.93 -6.64
CA GLN A 196 -39.72 4.59 -7.17
C GLN A 196 -38.92 4.67 -8.47
N ARG A 197 -39.29 5.54 -9.40
CA ARG A 197 -38.53 5.75 -10.66
C ARG A 197 -37.10 6.20 -10.38
N GLU A 198 -36.92 7.07 -9.40
CA GLU A 198 -35.58 7.55 -9.02
C GLU A 198 -34.74 6.44 -8.38
N ARG A 199 -35.32 5.62 -7.49
CA ARG A 199 -34.64 4.43 -6.93
C ARG A 199 -34.20 3.46 -8.03
N GLU A 200 -35.09 3.14 -8.97
CA GLU A 200 -34.78 2.27 -10.12
C GLU A 200 -33.69 2.87 -11.01
N ARG A 201 -33.68 4.19 -11.22
CA ARG A 201 -32.64 4.90 -11.98
C ARG A 201 -31.28 4.78 -11.30
N LEU A 202 -31.21 5.09 -10.00
CA LEU A 202 -29.99 5.01 -9.21
C LEU A 202 -29.45 3.59 -9.13
N GLU A 203 -30.32 2.59 -8.99
CA GLU A 203 -29.92 1.19 -8.98
C GLU A 203 -29.34 0.74 -10.33
N ARG A 204 -29.94 1.15 -11.45
CA ARG A 204 -29.40 0.89 -12.80
C ARG A 204 -28.05 1.55 -13.01
N GLU A 205 -27.90 2.80 -12.56
CA GLU A 205 -26.64 3.54 -12.66
C GLU A 205 -25.53 2.91 -11.79
N ALA A 206 -25.86 2.50 -10.57
CA ALA A 206 -24.96 1.76 -9.69
C ALA A 206 -24.53 0.42 -10.30
N ASN A 207 -25.45 -0.34 -10.89
CA ASN A 207 -25.14 -1.60 -11.55
C ASN A 207 -24.25 -1.40 -12.79
N ARG A 208 -24.52 -0.39 -13.62
CA ARG A 208 -23.66 -0.03 -14.77
C ARG A 208 -22.23 0.30 -14.32
N LYS A 209 -22.09 1.06 -13.24
CA LYS A 209 -20.78 1.41 -12.67
C LYS A 209 -20.07 0.19 -12.07
N ALA A 210 -20.78 -0.68 -11.37
CA ALA A 210 -20.22 -1.92 -10.83
C ALA A 210 -19.71 -2.83 -11.96
N LYS A 211 -20.46 -2.97 -13.06
CA LYS A 211 -20.03 -3.69 -14.26
C LYS A 211 -18.76 -3.11 -14.88
N GLU A 212 -18.66 -1.79 -14.96
CA GLU A 212 -17.47 -1.12 -15.48
C GLU A 212 -16.21 -1.47 -14.66
N LEU A 213 -16.31 -1.36 -13.33
CA LEU A 213 -15.21 -1.70 -12.41
C LEU A 213 -14.89 -3.19 -12.43
N ALA A 214 -15.92 -4.05 -12.47
CA ALA A 214 -15.76 -5.48 -12.51
C ALA A 214 -15.06 -5.95 -13.80
N TRP A 215 -15.44 -5.36 -14.94
CA TRP A 215 -14.81 -5.63 -16.23
C TRP A 215 -13.34 -5.24 -16.22
N ALA A 216 -13.01 -4.05 -15.70
CA ALA A 216 -11.64 -3.58 -15.60
C ALA A 216 -10.78 -4.51 -14.72
N ALA A 217 -11.30 -4.94 -13.56
CA ALA A 217 -10.60 -5.88 -12.68
C ALA A 217 -10.39 -7.26 -13.34
N ALA A 218 -11.39 -7.77 -14.07
CA ALA A 218 -11.31 -9.09 -14.68
C ALA A 218 -10.40 -9.15 -15.92
N THR A 219 -10.43 -8.10 -16.75
CA THR A 219 -9.87 -8.12 -18.11
C THR A 219 -8.71 -7.15 -18.33
N ARG A 220 -8.51 -6.18 -17.41
CA ARG A 220 -7.59 -5.05 -17.56
C ARG A 220 -7.93 -4.12 -18.74
N ALA A 221 -9.16 -4.16 -19.23
CA ALA A 221 -9.67 -3.33 -20.32
C ALA A 221 -10.83 -2.45 -19.85
N THR A 222 -11.13 -1.40 -20.62
CA THR A 222 -12.29 -0.53 -20.38
C THR A 222 -13.57 -1.18 -20.89
N ALA A 223 -14.67 -1.08 -20.15
CA ALA A 223 -15.96 -1.60 -20.57
C ALA A 223 -16.64 -0.65 -21.57
N THR A 224 -17.24 -1.20 -22.63
CA THR A 224 -18.04 -0.43 -23.59
C THR A 224 -19.43 -0.12 -23.02
N GLU A 225 -20.17 0.81 -23.66
CA GLU A 225 -21.55 1.12 -23.24
C GLU A 225 -22.49 -0.08 -23.39
N GLU A 226 -22.30 -0.89 -24.43
CA GLU A 226 -23.10 -2.10 -24.66
C GLU A 226 -22.91 -3.10 -23.53
N LEU A 227 -21.65 -3.35 -23.12
CA LEU A 227 -21.31 -4.26 -22.02
C LEU A 227 -21.96 -3.83 -20.70
N LYS A 228 -21.94 -2.53 -20.40
CA LYS A 228 -22.54 -1.99 -19.17
C LYS A 228 -24.07 -2.16 -19.14
N ASN A 229 -24.70 -2.22 -20.31
CA ASN A 229 -26.15 -2.34 -20.45
C ASN A 229 -26.67 -3.78 -20.60
N LEU A 230 -25.79 -4.79 -20.67
CA LEU A 230 -26.19 -6.19 -20.72
C LEU A 230 -26.93 -6.64 -19.45
N PRO A 231 -27.80 -7.66 -19.51
CA PRO A 231 -28.27 -8.38 -18.33
C PRO A 231 -27.11 -8.92 -17.50
N ASP A 232 -27.24 -9.00 -16.17
CA ASP A 232 -26.15 -9.38 -15.26
C ASP A 232 -25.56 -10.76 -15.62
N HIS A 233 -26.40 -11.73 -15.97
CA HIS A 233 -25.98 -13.07 -16.38
C HIS A 233 -25.14 -13.06 -17.67
N GLU A 234 -25.58 -12.33 -18.70
CA GLU A 234 -24.85 -12.14 -19.97
C GLU A 234 -23.53 -11.37 -19.77
N PHE A 235 -23.54 -10.37 -18.88
CA PHE A 235 -22.33 -9.66 -18.51
C PHE A 235 -21.29 -10.61 -17.88
N ILE A 236 -21.71 -11.49 -16.96
CA ILE A 236 -20.83 -12.48 -16.34
C ILE A 236 -20.28 -13.45 -17.40
N TYR A 237 -21.09 -13.85 -18.38
CA TYR A 237 -20.63 -14.66 -19.50
C TYR A 237 -19.49 -13.98 -20.29
N GLU A 238 -19.63 -12.70 -20.59
CA GLU A 238 -18.59 -11.93 -21.26
C GLU A 238 -17.31 -11.81 -20.41
N VAL A 239 -17.46 -11.73 -19.07
CA VAL A 239 -16.33 -11.78 -18.12
C VAL A 239 -15.60 -13.13 -18.21
N ILE A 240 -16.31 -14.27 -18.19
CA ILE A 240 -15.69 -15.61 -18.29
C ILE A 240 -14.81 -15.74 -19.53
N LYS A 241 -15.25 -15.18 -20.66
CA LYS A 241 -14.55 -15.25 -21.95
C LYS A 241 -13.23 -14.48 -21.98
N ARG A 242 -13.09 -13.42 -21.18
CA ARG A 242 -11.96 -12.48 -21.24
C ARG A 242 -11.19 -12.33 -19.94
N ALA A 243 -11.62 -12.99 -18.87
CA ALA A 243 -10.92 -13.00 -17.60
C ALA A 243 -9.47 -13.48 -17.77
N VAL A 244 -8.52 -12.67 -17.30
CA VAL A 244 -7.09 -12.98 -17.39
C VAL A 244 -6.67 -13.93 -16.26
N GLY A 245 -7.20 -13.71 -15.07
CA GLY A 245 -6.82 -14.46 -13.86
C GLY A 245 -7.63 -15.74 -13.68
N PRO A 246 -7.01 -16.86 -13.28
CA PRO A 246 -7.70 -18.15 -13.12
C PRO A 246 -8.75 -18.12 -12.00
N LYS A 247 -8.54 -17.39 -10.89
CA LYS A 247 -9.54 -17.28 -9.81
C LYS A 247 -10.71 -16.40 -10.21
N VAL A 248 -10.47 -15.29 -10.93
CA VAL A 248 -11.57 -14.50 -11.52
C VAL A 248 -12.41 -15.37 -12.45
N LYS A 249 -11.77 -16.16 -13.32
CA LYS A 249 -12.49 -17.05 -14.24
C LYS A 249 -13.33 -18.10 -13.50
N ALA A 250 -12.77 -18.70 -12.44
CA ALA A 250 -13.49 -19.67 -11.61
C ALA A 250 -14.67 -19.04 -10.85
N ALA A 251 -14.48 -17.85 -10.27
CA ALA A 251 -15.55 -17.11 -9.57
C ALA A 251 -16.66 -16.68 -10.54
N ALA A 252 -16.29 -16.24 -11.74
CA ALA A 252 -17.25 -15.89 -12.79
C ALA A 252 -18.07 -17.10 -13.23
N GLN A 253 -17.42 -18.26 -13.43
CA GLN A 253 -18.10 -19.51 -13.77
C GLN A 253 -19.08 -19.93 -12.67
N ALA A 254 -18.66 -19.90 -11.41
CA ALA A 254 -19.52 -20.24 -10.27
C ALA A 254 -20.75 -19.31 -10.16
N ALA A 255 -20.56 -18.00 -10.42
CA ALA A 255 -21.67 -17.05 -10.45
C ALA A 255 -22.62 -17.30 -11.63
N TYR A 256 -22.08 -17.57 -12.81
CA TYR A 256 -22.86 -17.85 -14.04
C TYR A 256 -23.71 -19.13 -13.93
N ASP A 257 -23.19 -20.15 -13.25
CA ASP A 257 -23.89 -21.42 -13.03
C ASP A 257 -25.03 -21.31 -12.00
N SER A 258 -25.05 -20.22 -11.20
CA SER A 258 -26.14 -19.93 -10.27
C SER A 258 -27.39 -19.44 -10.99
N ARG A 259 -28.56 -19.84 -10.48
CA ARG A 259 -29.87 -19.33 -10.93
C ARG A 259 -30.38 -18.15 -10.11
N ASP A 260 -29.61 -17.69 -9.12
CA ASP A 260 -29.98 -16.62 -8.21
C ASP A 260 -29.40 -15.28 -8.65
N ALA A 261 -30.28 -14.31 -8.94
CA ALA A 261 -29.89 -12.96 -9.34
C ALA A 261 -29.10 -12.21 -8.24
N ALA A 262 -29.30 -12.55 -6.96
CA ALA A 262 -28.52 -11.99 -5.87
C ALA A 262 -27.05 -12.44 -5.93
N VAL A 263 -26.78 -13.67 -6.38
CA VAL A 263 -25.42 -14.19 -6.58
C VAL A 263 -24.74 -13.45 -7.73
N TRP A 264 -25.45 -13.18 -8.84
CA TRP A 264 -24.91 -12.41 -9.96
C TRP A 264 -24.53 -10.99 -9.54
N LYS A 265 -25.43 -10.29 -8.83
CA LYS A 265 -25.13 -8.97 -8.28
C LYS A 265 -23.94 -8.99 -7.33
N THR A 266 -23.90 -9.96 -6.40
CA THR A 266 -22.79 -10.07 -5.44
C THR A 266 -21.45 -10.25 -6.17
N PHE A 267 -21.41 -11.11 -7.19
CA PHE A 267 -20.21 -11.29 -8.00
C PHE A 267 -19.77 -10.00 -8.71
N ILE A 268 -20.71 -9.28 -9.35
CA ILE A 268 -20.41 -8.03 -10.07
C ILE A 268 -19.91 -6.95 -9.12
N PHE A 269 -20.53 -6.81 -7.94
CA PHE A 269 -20.21 -5.72 -7.02
C PHE A 269 -18.94 -5.97 -6.20
N THR A 270 -18.68 -7.21 -5.77
CA THR A 270 -17.55 -7.52 -4.88
C THR A 270 -16.78 -8.76 -5.29
N GLY A 271 -17.46 -9.83 -5.73
CA GLY A 271 -16.82 -11.13 -5.96
C GLY A 271 -15.70 -11.10 -7.00
N VAL A 272 -15.83 -10.32 -8.09
CA VAL A 272 -14.75 -10.20 -9.09
C VAL A 272 -13.51 -9.50 -8.52
N HIS A 273 -13.70 -8.52 -7.64
CA HIS A 273 -12.59 -7.77 -7.04
C HIS A 273 -11.83 -8.62 -6.03
N GLU A 274 -12.56 -9.40 -5.23
CA GLU A 274 -11.96 -10.38 -4.31
C GLU A 274 -11.18 -11.46 -5.07
N ALA A 275 -11.75 -12.00 -6.15
CA ALA A 275 -11.08 -12.99 -6.98
C ALA A 275 -9.85 -12.41 -7.69
N HIS A 276 -9.93 -11.17 -8.20
CA HIS A 276 -8.81 -10.49 -8.84
C HIS A 276 -7.66 -10.24 -7.85
N LYS A 277 -7.99 -9.80 -6.64
CA LYS A 277 -7.00 -9.65 -5.55
C LYS A 277 -6.34 -10.99 -5.24
N ALA A 278 -7.11 -12.08 -5.15
CA ALA A 278 -6.57 -13.40 -4.89
C ALA A 278 -5.70 -13.95 -6.03
N ASP A 279 -5.91 -13.52 -7.27
CA ASP A 279 -5.03 -13.82 -8.41
C ASP A 279 -3.71 -13.04 -8.31
N ILE A 280 -3.75 -11.76 -7.93
CA ILE A 280 -2.55 -10.93 -7.69
C ILE A 280 -1.69 -11.54 -6.57
N GLU A 281 -2.32 -11.87 -5.43
CA GLU A 281 -1.61 -12.45 -4.28
C GLU A 281 -0.94 -13.79 -4.62
N GLU A 282 -1.58 -14.62 -5.45
CA GLU A 282 -0.98 -15.87 -5.92
C GLU A 282 0.21 -15.60 -6.85
N GLN A 283 0.09 -14.64 -7.78
CA GLN A 283 1.20 -14.27 -8.65
C GLN A 283 2.38 -13.72 -7.85
N GLU A 284 2.14 -12.81 -6.91
CA GLU A 284 3.19 -12.27 -6.03
C GLU A 284 3.87 -13.37 -5.20
N ARG A 285 3.11 -14.38 -4.76
CA ARG A 285 3.66 -15.56 -4.08
C ARG A 285 4.58 -16.36 -5.00
N LEU A 286 4.16 -16.63 -6.24
CA LEU A 286 4.96 -17.37 -7.21
C LEU A 286 6.22 -16.60 -7.61
N ASP A 287 6.11 -15.29 -7.81
CA ASP A 287 7.23 -14.41 -8.12
C ASP A 287 8.23 -14.38 -6.95
N ALA A 288 7.76 -14.37 -5.70
CA ALA A 288 8.61 -14.45 -4.53
C ALA A 288 9.40 -15.78 -4.45
N ILE A 289 8.76 -16.91 -4.78
CA ILE A 289 9.39 -18.23 -4.85
C ILE A 289 10.47 -18.27 -5.95
N GLU A 290 10.14 -17.76 -7.14
CA GLU A 290 11.07 -17.73 -8.27
C GLU A 290 12.28 -16.83 -7.96
N THR A 291 12.03 -15.66 -7.38
CA THR A 291 13.09 -14.74 -6.94
C THR A 291 14.02 -15.42 -5.93
N GLU A 292 13.46 -16.12 -4.94
CA GLU A 292 14.26 -16.87 -3.97
C GLU A 292 15.09 -17.97 -4.65
N ARG A 293 14.50 -18.72 -5.59
CA ARG A 293 15.18 -19.76 -6.37
C ARG A 293 16.37 -19.19 -7.14
N GLN A 294 16.21 -18.05 -7.81
CA GLN A 294 17.29 -17.41 -8.56
C GLN A 294 18.46 -17.02 -7.66
N ILE A 295 18.18 -16.46 -6.48
CA ILE A 295 19.23 -16.09 -5.51
C ILE A 295 19.95 -17.33 -4.98
N ARG A 296 19.23 -18.44 -4.72
CA ARG A 296 19.84 -19.71 -4.31
C ARG A 296 20.78 -20.26 -5.38
N VAL A 297 20.42 -20.18 -6.66
CA VAL A 297 21.31 -20.59 -7.76
C VAL A 297 22.60 -19.76 -7.78
N ILE A 298 22.50 -18.44 -7.58
CA ILE A 298 23.66 -17.54 -7.49
C ILE A 298 24.52 -17.90 -6.28
N LEU A 299 23.90 -18.07 -5.10
CA LEU A 299 24.56 -18.44 -3.86
C LEU A 299 25.31 -19.76 -4.01
N ASP A 300 24.65 -20.81 -4.49
CA ASP A 300 25.24 -22.13 -4.69
C ASP A 300 26.44 -22.08 -5.65
N LYS A 301 26.37 -21.24 -6.70
CA LYS A 301 27.49 -21.05 -7.62
C LYS A 301 28.65 -20.33 -6.93
N ALA A 302 28.39 -19.27 -6.18
CA ALA A 302 29.40 -18.50 -5.47
C ALA A 302 30.05 -19.32 -4.34
N GLU A 303 29.29 -20.17 -3.66
CA GLU A 303 29.79 -21.09 -2.64
C GLU A 303 30.66 -22.20 -3.25
N ARG A 304 30.25 -22.78 -4.39
CA ARG A 304 31.09 -23.74 -5.11
C ARG A 304 32.37 -23.12 -5.66
N ASP A 305 32.32 -21.85 -6.06
CA ASP A 305 33.50 -21.10 -6.49
C ASP A 305 34.51 -20.89 -5.35
N GLY A 306 34.02 -20.67 -4.13
CA GLY A 306 34.84 -20.56 -2.91
C GLY A 306 35.53 -19.21 -2.72
N TYR A 307 35.67 -18.39 -3.76
CA TYR A 307 36.42 -17.12 -3.76
C TYR A 307 35.54 -15.89 -4.03
N GLN A 308 34.24 -15.98 -3.71
CA GLN A 308 33.27 -14.89 -3.84
C GLN A 308 32.57 -14.56 -2.50
N PRO A 309 33.33 -14.25 -1.43
CA PRO A 309 32.78 -14.06 -0.10
C PRO A 309 31.76 -12.91 0.00
N ASN A 310 31.93 -11.82 -0.76
CA ASN A 310 30.99 -10.70 -0.71
C ASN A 310 29.67 -11.06 -1.41
N LEU A 311 29.72 -11.75 -2.55
CA LEU A 311 28.52 -12.23 -3.23
C LEU A 311 27.75 -13.25 -2.37
N VAL A 312 28.45 -14.17 -1.71
CA VAL A 312 27.85 -15.12 -0.77
C VAL A 312 27.14 -14.38 0.37
N ALA A 313 27.82 -13.41 1.00
CA ALA A 313 27.24 -12.62 2.08
C ALA A 313 25.99 -11.83 1.63
N ALA A 314 26.07 -11.17 0.47
CA ALA A 314 24.96 -10.40 -0.08
C ALA A 314 23.76 -11.28 -0.44
N ALA A 315 23.99 -12.46 -1.06
CA ALA A 315 22.94 -13.39 -1.39
C ALA A 315 22.24 -13.94 -0.14
N ARG A 316 23.00 -14.31 0.90
CA ARG A 316 22.44 -14.75 2.19
C ARG A 316 21.63 -13.66 2.87
N ALA A 317 22.12 -12.41 2.85
CA ALA A 317 21.38 -11.28 3.38
C ALA A 317 20.07 -11.03 2.63
N ALA A 318 20.09 -11.15 1.29
CA ALA A 318 18.89 -11.03 0.48
C ALA A 318 17.86 -12.14 0.77
N LEU A 319 18.31 -13.39 0.91
CA LEU A 319 17.44 -14.53 1.27
C LEU A 319 16.80 -14.36 2.66
N ALA A 320 17.52 -13.78 3.62
CA ALA A 320 17.00 -13.47 4.95
C ALA A 320 16.09 -12.22 4.98
N GLY A 321 16.02 -11.46 3.88
CA GLY A 321 15.29 -10.21 3.78
C GLY A 321 13.88 -10.32 3.20
N THR A 322 13.31 -9.15 2.92
CA THR A 322 12.01 -8.96 2.25
C THR A 322 12.10 -9.23 0.74
N THR A 323 10.95 -9.38 0.07
CA THR A 323 10.89 -9.50 -1.40
C THR A 323 11.54 -8.31 -2.11
N ALA A 324 11.40 -7.09 -1.56
CA ALA A 324 12.06 -5.90 -2.12
C ALA A 324 13.58 -6.02 -2.09
N GLN A 325 14.16 -6.50 -0.98
CA GLN A 325 15.61 -6.72 -0.84
C GLN A 325 16.12 -7.83 -1.76
N ARG A 326 15.31 -8.89 -1.96
CA ARG A 326 15.63 -9.94 -2.94
C ARG A 326 15.67 -9.39 -4.37
N ASN A 327 14.68 -8.57 -4.75
CA ASN A 327 14.63 -7.93 -6.06
C ASN A 327 15.80 -6.95 -6.26
N GLU A 328 16.13 -6.15 -5.24
CA GLU A 328 17.27 -5.23 -5.26
C GLU A 328 18.60 -5.97 -5.47
N PHE A 329 18.78 -7.10 -4.78
CA PHE A 329 19.93 -7.97 -4.97
C PHE A 329 20.03 -8.47 -6.41
N LEU A 330 18.94 -8.98 -7.00
CA LEU A 330 18.96 -9.47 -8.38
C LEU A 330 19.23 -8.36 -9.40
N LEU A 331 18.72 -7.14 -9.17
CA LEU A 331 18.89 -6.04 -10.12
C LEU A 331 20.29 -5.42 -10.07
N THR A 332 20.82 -5.21 -8.86
CA THR A 332 22.07 -4.44 -8.69
C THR A 332 23.00 -5.02 -7.64
N GLY A 333 22.46 -5.55 -6.53
CA GLY A 333 23.26 -6.00 -5.40
C GLY A 333 24.23 -7.13 -5.74
N GLN A 334 23.83 -8.09 -6.58
CA GLN A 334 24.71 -9.18 -7.02
C GLN A 334 25.93 -8.67 -7.79
N HIS A 335 25.76 -7.65 -8.63
CA HIS A 335 26.84 -7.08 -9.43
C HIS A 335 27.78 -6.23 -8.59
N ALA A 336 27.21 -5.44 -7.67
CA ALA A 336 28.00 -4.66 -6.71
C ALA A 336 28.84 -5.57 -5.82
N ALA A 337 28.25 -6.65 -5.29
CA ALA A 337 28.95 -7.62 -4.47
C ALA A 337 30.04 -8.37 -5.24
N ALA A 338 29.74 -8.86 -6.45
CA ALA A 338 30.72 -9.54 -7.30
C ALA A 338 31.90 -8.64 -7.67
N LYS A 339 31.69 -7.33 -7.83
CA LYS A 339 32.77 -6.36 -8.10
C LYS A 339 33.75 -6.25 -6.93
N LEU A 340 33.28 -6.39 -5.69
CA LEU A 340 34.13 -6.42 -4.49
C LEU A 340 34.96 -7.71 -4.38
N ASP A 341 34.56 -8.76 -5.11
CA ASP A 341 35.29 -10.03 -5.19
C ASP A 341 36.35 -10.05 -6.32
N LEU A 342 36.49 -8.96 -7.07
CA LEU A 342 37.52 -8.83 -8.10
C LEU A 342 38.89 -8.51 -7.49
N ILE A 343 39.83 -9.44 -7.69
CA ILE A 343 41.21 -9.31 -7.21
C ILE A 343 42.07 -8.56 -8.22
N LYS A 344 42.86 -7.60 -7.73
CA LYS A 344 43.83 -6.83 -8.52
C LYS A 344 45.26 -7.32 -8.27
N PRO A 345 46.14 -7.31 -9.28
CA PRO A 345 47.56 -7.57 -9.06
C PRO A 345 48.14 -6.49 -8.14
N ALA A 346 48.97 -6.90 -7.18
CA ALA A 346 49.67 -6.02 -6.26
C ALA A 346 51.01 -6.65 -5.89
N ASP A 347 51.99 -5.83 -5.53
CA ASP A 347 53.29 -6.35 -5.07
C ASP A 347 53.10 -7.25 -3.84
N LYS A 348 53.83 -8.36 -3.83
CA LYS A 348 53.79 -9.40 -2.79
C LYS A 348 52.44 -10.09 -2.61
N ARG A 349 51.48 -9.92 -3.52
CA ARG A 349 50.22 -10.68 -3.47
C ARG A 349 50.47 -12.13 -3.87
N VAL A 350 49.95 -13.06 -3.08
CA VAL A 350 49.89 -14.49 -3.40
C VAL A 350 48.62 -14.78 -4.17
N ILE A 351 48.72 -15.40 -5.34
CA ILE A 351 47.59 -15.67 -6.23
C ILE A 351 47.63 -17.08 -6.84
N GLU A 352 46.50 -17.52 -7.37
CA GLU A 352 46.39 -18.52 -8.43
C GLU A 352 45.83 -17.82 -9.70
N LEU A 353 46.20 -18.33 -10.88
CA LEU A 353 45.69 -17.83 -12.17
C LEU A 353 44.74 -18.86 -12.76
N GLN A 354 43.45 -18.53 -12.84
CA GLN A 354 42.43 -19.41 -13.40
C GLN A 354 42.11 -19.01 -14.84
N GLY A 355 42.24 -19.92 -15.79
CA GLY A 355 41.84 -19.70 -17.18
C GLY A 355 40.32 -19.65 -17.31
N ILE A 356 39.79 -18.58 -17.92
CA ILE A 356 38.33 -18.35 -18.02
C ILE A 356 37.64 -19.40 -18.89
N GLN A 357 38.33 -19.92 -19.91
CA GLN A 357 37.79 -20.93 -20.83
C GLN A 357 37.54 -22.29 -20.19
N SER A 358 38.23 -22.60 -19.08
CA SER A 358 38.25 -23.94 -18.50
C SER A 358 37.87 -23.98 -17.02
N GLY A 359 37.97 -22.86 -16.30
CA GLY A 359 37.86 -22.81 -14.84
C GLY A 359 39.05 -23.48 -14.11
N ARG A 360 40.14 -23.78 -14.82
CA ARG A 360 41.31 -24.47 -14.28
C ARG A 360 42.46 -23.51 -14.00
N CYS A 361 43.31 -23.86 -13.05
CA CYS A 361 44.41 -23.04 -12.60
C CYS A 361 45.71 -23.38 -13.33
N LEU A 362 46.45 -22.34 -13.71
CA LEU A 362 47.80 -22.41 -14.24
C LEU A 362 48.74 -22.92 -13.14
N GLY A 363 49.37 -24.05 -13.40
CA GLY A 363 50.44 -24.59 -12.58
C GLY A 363 51.62 -25.05 -13.42
N VAL A 364 52.70 -25.42 -12.76
CA VAL A 364 53.84 -26.06 -13.40
C VAL A 364 53.55 -27.56 -13.60
N ALA A 365 53.88 -28.07 -14.79
CA ALA A 365 53.65 -29.45 -15.16
C ALA A 365 54.55 -30.43 -14.37
N GLY A 366 54.01 -31.60 -14.07
CA GLY A 366 54.71 -32.65 -13.33
C GLY A 366 54.46 -32.65 -11.82
N GLN A 367 55.07 -33.63 -11.14
CA GLN A 367 55.05 -33.75 -9.68
C GLN A 367 55.92 -32.67 -9.03
N TRP A 368 55.50 -32.17 -7.87
CA TRP A 368 56.20 -31.08 -7.16
C TRP A 368 57.07 -31.59 -6.02
N ASP A 369 57.00 -32.87 -5.69
CA ASP A 369 57.67 -33.53 -4.57
C ASP A 369 58.91 -34.35 -4.99
N THR A 370 59.35 -34.22 -6.24
CA THR A 370 60.56 -34.89 -6.77
C THR A 370 61.62 -33.85 -7.16
N PRO A 371 62.70 -33.65 -6.37
CA PRO A 371 63.72 -32.63 -6.63
C PRO A 371 64.38 -32.76 -8.01
N GLY A 372 64.47 -31.65 -8.75
CA GLY A 372 65.13 -31.60 -10.07
C GLY A 372 64.32 -32.20 -11.23
N GLU A 373 63.15 -32.77 -10.95
CA GLU A 373 62.23 -33.34 -11.94
C GLU A 373 60.87 -32.64 -11.89
N GLY A 374 60.03 -32.90 -12.90
CA GLY A 374 58.64 -32.42 -12.93
C GLY A 374 58.53 -30.90 -12.68
N ALA A 375 57.72 -30.53 -11.69
CA ALA A 375 57.43 -29.15 -11.35
C ALA A 375 58.56 -28.43 -10.61
N LEU A 376 59.67 -29.11 -10.30
CA LEU A 376 60.88 -28.51 -9.72
C LEU A 376 62.02 -28.36 -10.75
N ALA A 377 61.83 -28.82 -11.99
CA ALA A 377 62.84 -28.75 -13.04
C ALA A 377 62.91 -27.38 -13.73
N ASN A 378 64.12 -26.94 -14.07
CA ASN A 378 64.34 -25.79 -14.96
C ASN A 378 63.72 -26.07 -16.33
N GLY A 379 63.03 -25.09 -16.91
CA GLY A 379 62.37 -25.24 -18.20
C GLY A 379 61.08 -26.07 -18.16
N ALA A 380 60.60 -26.48 -16.98
CA ALA A 380 59.31 -27.17 -16.88
C ALA A 380 58.19 -26.29 -17.44
N ARG A 381 57.34 -26.88 -18.27
CA ARG A 381 56.21 -26.18 -18.89
C ARG A 381 55.12 -25.89 -17.88
N THR A 382 54.30 -24.89 -18.19
CA THR A 382 53.07 -24.62 -17.45
C THR A 382 51.86 -25.23 -18.14
N GLU A 383 50.89 -25.64 -17.34
CA GLU A 383 49.68 -26.33 -17.77
C GLU A 383 48.47 -25.86 -16.98
N LEU A 384 47.28 -26.13 -17.52
CA LEU A 384 46.03 -26.04 -16.77
C LEU A 384 45.78 -27.33 -16.03
N TRP A 385 45.37 -27.19 -14.78
CA TRP A 385 44.89 -28.28 -13.95
C TRP A 385 43.76 -27.80 -13.05
N ASP A 386 42.91 -28.71 -12.59
CA ASP A 386 41.91 -28.39 -11.57
C ASP A 386 42.55 -27.61 -10.40
N CYS A 387 41.89 -26.57 -9.93
CA CYS A 387 42.42 -25.65 -8.92
C CYS A 387 42.46 -26.35 -7.56
N PHE A 388 43.65 -26.76 -7.11
CA PHE A 388 43.83 -27.44 -5.82
C PHE A 388 44.54 -26.59 -4.78
N ARG A 389 44.91 -25.34 -5.10
CA ARG A 389 45.82 -24.53 -4.28
C ARG A 389 47.12 -25.29 -3.95
N SER A 390 47.58 -26.10 -4.90
CA SER A 390 48.87 -26.80 -4.76
C SER A 390 50.00 -25.76 -4.83
N PRO A 391 51.13 -25.95 -4.12
CA PRO A 391 52.29 -25.07 -4.22
C PRO A 391 52.76 -24.78 -5.66
N LYS A 392 52.55 -25.73 -6.59
CA LYS A 392 52.91 -25.56 -8.01
C LYS A 392 51.94 -24.68 -8.82
N GLN A 393 50.76 -24.38 -8.27
CA GLN A 393 49.71 -23.52 -8.86
C GLN A 393 49.67 -22.12 -8.22
N VAL A 394 50.40 -21.92 -7.12
CA VAL A 394 50.41 -20.69 -6.34
C VAL A 394 51.63 -19.84 -6.71
N TRP A 395 51.40 -18.56 -6.92
CA TRP A 395 52.38 -17.59 -7.40
C TRP A 395 52.41 -16.35 -6.49
N GLU A 396 53.59 -15.93 -6.05
CA GLU A 396 53.79 -14.60 -5.45
C GLU A 396 54.10 -13.59 -6.57
N LEU A 397 53.30 -12.53 -6.66
CA LEU A 397 53.57 -11.41 -7.55
C LEU A 397 54.68 -10.54 -6.95
N GLN A 398 55.70 -10.24 -7.75
CA GLN A 398 56.80 -9.37 -7.36
C GLN A 398 56.90 -8.24 -8.38
N ALA A 399 56.54 -7.01 -7.97
CA ALA A 399 56.57 -5.86 -8.84
C ALA A 399 58.01 -5.56 -9.31
N THR A 400 58.20 -5.43 -10.62
CA THR A 400 59.50 -5.07 -11.22
C THR A 400 59.30 -4.45 -12.60
N GLY A 401 60.04 -3.37 -12.89
CA GLY A 401 60.15 -2.81 -14.25
C GLY A 401 58.82 -2.47 -14.95
N GLY A 402 57.80 -2.02 -14.21
CA GLY A 402 56.47 -1.68 -14.76
C GLY A 402 55.50 -2.87 -14.93
N GLY A 403 55.89 -4.07 -14.51
CA GLY A 403 55.05 -5.26 -14.47
C GLY A 403 55.37 -6.12 -13.24
N TYR A 404 55.21 -7.44 -13.38
CA TYR A 404 55.41 -8.40 -12.31
C TYR A 404 56.27 -9.58 -12.76
N ARG A 405 57.12 -10.09 -11.86
CA ARG A 405 57.56 -11.49 -11.86
C ARG A 405 56.57 -12.32 -11.07
N LEU A 406 56.33 -13.54 -11.52
CA LEU A 406 55.47 -14.49 -10.84
C LEU A 406 56.36 -15.60 -10.29
N LEU A 407 56.60 -15.58 -8.98
CA LEU A 407 57.42 -16.57 -8.27
C LEU A 407 56.56 -17.77 -7.88
N ASN A 408 56.87 -18.95 -8.39
CA ASN A 408 56.18 -20.18 -8.04
C ASN A 408 56.51 -20.60 -6.59
N LEU A 409 55.50 -20.98 -5.83
CA LEU A 409 55.67 -21.37 -4.44
C LEU A 409 56.39 -22.72 -4.27
N ALA A 410 56.20 -23.69 -5.16
CA ALA A 410 56.90 -24.98 -5.07
C ALA A 410 58.39 -24.84 -5.41
N SER A 411 58.71 -24.34 -6.60
CA SER A 411 60.07 -24.36 -7.15
C SER A 411 60.93 -23.14 -6.77
N LYS A 412 60.31 -22.06 -6.28
CA LYS A 412 60.95 -20.75 -6.08
C LYS A 412 61.53 -20.16 -7.38
N MET A 413 61.01 -20.59 -8.53
CA MET A 413 61.37 -20.10 -9.86
C MET A 413 60.30 -19.17 -10.43
N CYS A 414 60.68 -18.38 -11.42
CA CYS A 414 59.81 -17.38 -12.03
C CYS A 414 59.18 -17.90 -13.32
N LEU A 415 57.94 -17.47 -13.57
CA LEU A 415 57.26 -17.68 -14.85
C LEU A 415 58.05 -17.02 -15.99
N ASP A 416 58.42 -17.80 -16.99
CA ASP A 416 59.38 -17.46 -18.04
C ASP A 416 58.86 -17.90 -19.42
N ILE A 417 59.45 -17.37 -20.47
CA ILE A 417 59.22 -17.71 -21.87
C ILE A 417 60.45 -18.41 -22.46
N SER A 418 60.22 -19.52 -23.17
CA SER A 418 61.21 -20.17 -24.03
C SER A 418 60.60 -20.60 -25.37
N GLY A 419 61.01 -19.93 -26.46
CA GLY A 419 60.33 -20.04 -27.75
C GLY A 419 58.87 -19.62 -27.60
N ASP A 420 57.92 -20.45 -28.02
CA ASP A 420 56.49 -20.19 -27.81
C ASP A 420 55.94 -20.75 -26.48
N ASN A 421 56.77 -21.43 -25.67
CA ASN A 421 56.31 -22.05 -24.42
C ASN A 421 56.34 -21.07 -23.25
N VAL A 422 55.34 -21.17 -22.37
CA VAL A 422 55.40 -20.59 -21.03
C VAL A 422 55.90 -21.65 -20.06
N ILE A 423 57.04 -21.38 -19.44
CA ILE A 423 57.81 -22.31 -18.60
C ILE A 423 58.13 -21.65 -17.25
N GLN A 424 58.91 -22.32 -16.43
CA GLN A 424 59.59 -21.72 -15.28
C GLN A 424 61.12 -21.81 -15.39
N ASN A 425 61.82 -20.86 -14.77
CA ASN A 425 63.28 -20.87 -14.63
C ASN A 425 63.73 -20.05 -13.40
N PRO A 426 65.00 -20.20 -12.96
CA PRO A 426 65.56 -19.34 -11.92
C PRO A 426 65.30 -17.86 -12.21
N CYS A 427 64.79 -17.17 -11.18
CA CYS A 427 64.41 -15.77 -11.30
C CYS A 427 65.59 -14.88 -11.65
N ASN A 428 65.38 -13.99 -12.62
CA ASN A 428 66.33 -12.97 -13.05
C ASN A 428 65.56 -11.69 -13.45
N GLU A 429 66.26 -10.68 -13.97
CA GLU A 429 65.64 -9.39 -14.35
C GLU A 429 65.37 -9.26 -15.86
N HIS A 430 65.48 -10.37 -16.62
CA HIS A 430 65.26 -10.34 -18.06
C HIS A 430 63.78 -10.12 -18.41
N PRO A 431 63.49 -9.44 -19.53
CA PRO A 431 62.13 -9.06 -19.89
C PRO A 431 61.22 -10.26 -20.22
N ASN A 432 61.78 -11.43 -20.54
CA ASN A 432 61.03 -12.68 -20.74
C ASN A 432 60.44 -13.27 -19.45
N GLN A 433 60.86 -12.81 -18.27
CA GLN A 433 60.25 -13.16 -16.98
C GLN A 433 59.32 -12.06 -16.41
N ARG A 434 59.13 -10.96 -17.14
CA ARG A 434 58.27 -9.84 -16.71
C ARG A 434 56.94 -9.88 -17.43
N TRP A 435 55.87 -9.68 -16.68
CA TRP A 435 54.50 -9.80 -17.16
C TRP A 435 53.64 -8.59 -16.79
N GLU A 436 52.89 -8.08 -17.75
CA GLU A 436 51.90 -7.01 -17.61
C GLU A 436 50.50 -7.64 -17.53
N PHE A 437 49.71 -7.23 -16.53
CA PHE A 437 48.31 -7.59 -16.40
C PHE A 437 47.44 -6.51 -17.06
N LEU A 438 46.77 -6.84 -18.17
CA LEU A 438 45.84 -5.95 -18.85
C LEU A 438 44.41 -6.30 -18.46
N GLU A 439 43.74 -5.39 -17.76
CA GLU A 439 42.37 -5.61 -17.26
C GLU A 439 41.31 -5.47 -18.37
N ASN A 440 40.40 -6.43 -18.43
CA ASN A 440 39.18 -6.39 -19.24
C ASN A 440 38.03 -5.74 -18.47
N ALA A 441 36.98 -5.31 -19.18
CA ALA A 441 35.81 -4.67 -18.58
C ALA A 441 35.06 -5.56 -17.55
N ASP A 442 35.19 -6.88 -17.64
CA ASP A 442 34.60 -7.87 -16.72
C ASP A 442 35.48 -8.17 -15.51
N GLY A 443 36.65 -7.53 -15.38
CA GLY A 443 37.61 -7.72 -14.29
C GLY A 443 38.56 -8.91 -14.48
N THR A 444 38.46 -9.64 -15.60
CA THR A 444 39.47 -10.64 -16.00
C THR A 444 40.70 -9.94 -16.59
N PHE A 445 41.81 -10.66 -16.76
CA PHE A 445 43.07 -10.10 -17.22
C PHE A 445 43.63 -10.86 -18.40
N GLN A 446 44.26 -10.15 -19.32
CA GLN A 446 45.22 -10.72 -20.25
C GLN A 446 46.62 -10.60 -19.66
N LEU A 447 47.44 -11.64 -19.77
CA LEU A 447 48.80 -11.65 -19.22
C LEU A 447 49.83 -11.52 -20.36
N LYS A 448 50.37 -10.32 -20.53
CA LYS A 448 51.30 -9.98 -21.61
C LYS A 448 52.75 -10.10 -21.14
N ASN A 449 53.58 -10.84 -21.85
CA ASN A 449 55.01 -10.88 -21.59
C ASN A 449 55.69 -9.61 -22.12
N VAL A 450 56.57 -9.01 -21.31
CA VAL A 450 57.28 -7.78 -21.67
C VAL A 450 58.32 -8.01 -22.77
N GLY A 451 59.01 -9.17 -22.75
CA GLY A 451 60.07 -9.48 -23.70
C GLY A 451 59.58 -9.77 -25.11
N SER A 452 58.46 -10.49 -25.24
CA SER A 452 57.90 -10.87 -26.55
C SER A 452 56.74 -9.98 -27.02
N GLY A 453 56.07 -9.27 -26.11
CA GLY A 453 54.81 -8.57 -26.38
C GLY A 453 53.60 -9.48 -26.62
N ARG A 454 53.75 -10.81 -26.44
CA ARG A 454 52.72 -11.82 -26.65
C ARG A 454 52.06 -12.22 -25.33
N PHE A 455 50.96 -12.96 -25.42
CA PHE A 455 50.04 -13.20 -24.32
C PHE A 455 50.02 -14.67 -23.92
N ALA A 456 50.04 -14.94 -22.60
CA ALA A 456 49.83 -16.28 -22.09
C ALA A 456 48.46 -16.80 -22.54
N THR A 457 48.47 -17.92 -23.25
CA THR A 457 47.33 -18.50 -23.98
C THR A 457 47.25 -19.99 -23.67
N ALA A 458 46.07 -20.50 -23.35
CA ALA A 458 45.85 -21.94 -23.29
C ALA A 458 45.91 -22.52 -24.71
N ALA A 459 46.84 -23.45 -24.94
CA ALA A 459 47.09 -24.01 -26.28
C ALA A 459 45.80 -24.59 -26.89
N ASP A 460 45.56 -24.26 -28.17
CA ASP A 460 44.40 -24.69 -28.95
C ASP A 460 43.03 -24.44 -28.27
N SER A 461 42.96 -23.40 -27.42
CA SER A 461 41.81 -23.12 -26.56
C SER A 461 41.38 -24.31 -25.68
N GLY A 462 42.33 -25.18 -25.33
CA GLY A 462 42.10 -26.40 -24.57
C GLY A 462 41.46 -26.15 -23.20
N THR A 463 40.56 -27.06 -22.82
CA THR A 463 39.82 -27.01 -21.55
C THR A 463 40.12 -28.17 -20.64
N GLY A 464 40.93 -29.16 -21.05
CA GLY A 464 41.27 -30.32 -20.23
C GLY A 464 42.45 -30.07 -19.28
N ASN A 465 42.61 -30.93 -18.28
CA ASN A 465 43.86 -31.02 -17.52
C ASN A 465 45.03 -31.33 -18.48
N ALA A 466 46.22 -30.84 -18.15
CA ALA A 466 47.43 -30.90 -18.97
C ALA A 466 47.40 -30.05 -20.26
N THR A 467 46.41 -29.18 -20.44
CA THR A 467 46.46 -28.17 -21.53
C THR A 467 47.65 -27.25 -21.27
N LEU A 468 48.62 -27.23 -22.16
CA LEU A 468 49.83 -26.40 -22.01
C LEU A 468 49.51 -24.91 -22.16
N ILE A 469 50.28 -24.07 -21.47
CA ILE A 469 50.26 -22.62 -21.69
C ILE A 469 51.41 -22.25 -22.62
N VAL A 470 51.04 -21.55 -23.68
CA VAL A 470 51.93 -21.01 -24.70
C VAL A 470 51.79 -19.50 -24.74
N GLN A 471 52.64 -18.82 -25.51
CA GLN A 471 52.43 -17.42 -25.83
C GLN A 471 51.94 -17.23 -27.27
N TYR A 472 50.97 -16.35 -27.46
CA TYR A 472 50.40 -16.06 -28.78
C TYR A 472 50.13 -14.57 -28.98
N THR A 473 49.88 -14.16 -30.22
CA THR A 473 49.45 -12.79 -30.52
C THR A 473 48.14 -12.45 -29.81
N ASN A 474 47.91 -11.17 -29.51
CA ASN A 474 46.70 -10.74 -28.81
C ASN A 474 45.44 -11.00 -29.64
N THR A 475 44.54 -11.83 -29.15
CA THR A 475 43.19 -12.01 -29.68
C THR A 475 42.10 -11.57 -28.70
N ASN A 476 42.45 -11.44 -27.41
CA ASN A 476 41.51 -11.26 -26.30
C ASN A 476 40.35 -12.29 -26.28
N SER A 477 40.62 -13.46 -26.86
CA SER A 477 39.75 -14.64 -26.78
C SER A 477 39.72 -15.20 -25.36
N ILE A 478 38.71 -16.01 -25.06
CA ILE A 478 38.47 -16.54 -23.71
C ILE A 478 39.63 -17.37 -23.13
N ASP A 479 40.46 -17.97 -23.99
CA ASP A 479 41.68 -18.72 -23.69
C ASP A 479 42.92 -17.87 -23.40
N GLN A 480 42.82 -16.56 -23.59
CA GLN A 480 43.80 -15.54 -23.17
C GLN A 480 43.35 -14.73 -21.95
N ARG A 481 42.19 -15.08 -21.37
CA ARG A 481 41.64 -14.39 -20.20
C ARG A 481 41.88 -15.21 -18.95
N TRP A 482 42.32 -14.50 -17.92
CA TRP A 482 42.73 -15.05 -16.64
C TRP A 482 41.98 -14.36 -15.50
N ARG A 483 41.40 -15.13 -14.60
CA ARG A 483 40.96 -14.64 -13.30
C ARG A 483 42.10 -14.77 -12.31
N LEU A 484 42.35 -13.71 -11.54
CA LEU A 484 43.24 -13.78 -10.39
C LEU A 484 42.41 -14.26 -9.19
N ILE A 485 42.83 -15.37 -8.61
CA ILE A 485 42.27 -15.88 -7.35
C ILE A 485 43.27 -15.51 -6.26
N ASP A 486 42.79 -14.87 -5.20
CA ASP A 486 43.55 -14.71 -3.97
C ASP A 486 43.14 -15.84 -3.02
N PRO A 487 44.03 -16.80 -2.69
CA PRO A 487 43.65 -17.98 -1.92
C PRO A 487 43.21 -17.69 -0.47
N THR A 488 43.29 -16.43 -0.04
CA THR A 488 42.81 -15.97 1.27
C THR A 488 41.52 -15.14 1.20
N HIS A 489 41.05 -14.80 0.00
CA HIS A 489 39.80 -14.09 -0.24
C HIS A 489 38.61 -15.05 -0.18
N VAL A 490 38.37 -15.56 1.02
CA VAL A 490 37.38 -16.60 1.32
C VAL A 490 36.45 -16.15 2.45
N SER A 491 35.27 -16.77 2.55
CA SER A 491 34.16 -16.29 3.39
C SER A 491 34.42 -16.36 4.89
N TRP A 492 35.30 -17.27 5.32
CA TRP A 492 35.66 -17.45 6.72
C TRP A 492 36.85 -16.59 7.18
N THR A 493 37.39 -15.70 6.33
CA THR A 493 38.44 -14.75 6.73
C THR A 493 37.84 -13.56 7.49
N VAL A 494 38.39 -13.28 8.67
CA VAL A 494 37.94 -12.28 9.63
C VAL A 494 38.73 -10.98 9.51
N GLN A 495 38.03 -9.84 9.55
CA GLN A 495 38.66 -8.53 9.68
C GLN A 495 39.05 -8.31 11.14
N MET A 496 40.31 -7.99 11.41
CA MET A 496 40.81 -7.65 12.73
C MET A 496 40.92 -6.14 12.91
N THR A 497 40.81 -5.69 14.15
CA THR A 497 41.09 -4.31 14.54
C THR A 497 42.60 -4.10 14.65
N PRO A 498 43.21 -3.17 13.88
CA PRO A 498 44.63 -2.87 14.01
C PRO A 498 45.03 -2.42 15.43
N GLY A 499 46.28 -2.67 15.80
CA GLY A 499 46.82 -2.39 17.13
C GLY A 499 47.76 -3.50 17.60
N THR A 500 48.03 -3.56 18.91
CA THR A 500 48.86 -4.63 19.48
C THR A 500 48.01 -5.73 20.11
N ILE A 501 48.40 -6.97 19.90
CA ILE A 501 47.70 -8.17 20.37
C ILE A 501 48.63 -9.13 21.13
N GLN A 502 48.05 -9.98 21.96
CA GLN A 502 48.64 -11.28 22.33
C GLN A 502 47.82 -12.40 21.67
N ILE A 503 48.51 -13.47 21.27
CA ILE A 503 47.91 -14.63 20.62
C ILE A 503 47.95 -15.79 21.63
N LYS A 504 46.82 -16.09 22.26
CA LYS A 504 46.70 -17.12 23.31
C LYS A 504 46.17 -18.43 22.74
N GLY A 505 46.92 -19.52 22.89
CA GLY A 505 46.48 -20.86 22.50
C GLY A 505 45.30 -21.31 23.34
N VAL A 506 44.24 -21.78 22.68
CA VAL A 506 43.02 -22.27 23.34
C VAL A 506 43.32 -23.53 24.14
N ASN A 507 44.16 -24.43 23.62
CA ASN A 507 44.51 -25.70 24.27
C ASN A 507 45.33 -25.49 25.56
N SER A 508 46.33 -24.64 25.50
CA SER A 508 47.34 -24.50 26.55
C SER A 508 47.02 -23.38 27.56
N GLY A 509 46.19 -22.41 27.18
CA GLY A 509 46.02 -21.16 27.91
C GLY A 509 47.27 -20.25 27.88
N ARG A 510 48.26 -20.55 27.03
CA ARG A 510 49.55 -19.85 26.93
C ARG A 510 49.64 -19.00 25.67
N CYS A 511 50.50 -17.99 25.68
CA CYS A 511 50.66 -17.03 24.60
C CYS A 511 51.83 -17.40 23.68
N ILE A 512 51.69 -17.14 22.38
CA ILE A 512 52.79 -17.23 21.42
C ILE A 512 53.81 -16.12 21.73
N GLN A 513 55.07 -16.51 21.88
CA GLN A 513 56.19 -15.60 22.02
C GLN A 513 57.36 -15.98 21.11
N VAL A 514 58.29 -15.05 20.91
CA VAL A 514 59.60 -15.38 20.33
C VAL A 514 60.46 -16.09 21.37
N ALA A 515 60.99 -17.25 20.98
CA ALA A 515 61.83 -18.10 21.81
C ALA A 515 63.23 -17.51 22.05
N GLY A 516 63.86 -17.92 23.15
CA GLY A 516 65.22 -17.52 23.52
C GLY A 516 65.29 -16.40 24.56
N LEU A 517 66.49 -16.26 25.13
CA LEU A 517 66.82 -15.23 26.12
C LEU A 517 67.08 -13.88 25.46
N TRP A 518 66.96 -12.81 26.24
CA TRP A 518 67.25 -11.47 25.76
C TRP A 518 68.76 -11.24 25.68
N GLY A 519 69.21 -10.50 24.66
CA GLY A 519 70.60 -10.07 24.55
C GLY A 519 71.63 -11.16 24.20
N THR A 520 71.22 -12.39 23.88
CA THR A 520 72.13 -13.43 23.35
C THR A 520 72.23 -13.29 21.81
N PRO A 521 73.38 -12.87 21.25
CA PRO A 521 73.52 -12.71 19.80
C PRO A 521 73.35 -14.06 19.08
N ASN A 522 72.68 -14.07 17.92
CA ASN A 522 72.45 -15.24 17.05
C ASN A 522 71.70 -16.44 17.68
N GLN A 523 71.28 -16.35 18.95
CA GLN A 523 70.55 -17.42 19.66
C GLN A 523 69.45 -16.87 20.60
N GLY A 524 69.22 -15.57 20.61
CA GLY A 524 68.25 -14.88 21.46
C GLY A 524 67.04 -14.37 20.70
N ALA A 525 66.06 -13.86 21.44
CA ALA A 525 64.77 -13.41 20.90
C ALA A 525 64.83 -12.18 19.96
N ASN A 526 66.03 -11.70 19.60
CA ASN A 526 66.27 -10.64 18.62
C ASN A 526 66.89 -11.16 17.30
N ALA A 527 67.36 -12.40 17.27
CA ALA A 527 67.99 -12.99 16.10
C ALA A 527 66.97 -13.28 14.98
N ASP A 528 67.44 -13.22 13.74
CA ASP A 528 66.70 -13.84 12.63
C ASP A 528 66.65 -15.35 12.84
N PHE A 529 65.59 -15.98 12.35
CA PHE A 529 65.34 -17.41 12.53
C PHE A 529 65.11 -17.85 13.98
N ALA A 530 64.99 -16.91 14.93
CA ALA A 530 64.51 -17.26 16.27
C ALA A 530 63.08 -17.82 16.15
N GLY A 531 62.88 -19.03 16.68
CA GLY A 531 61.59 -19.72 16.65
C GLY A 531 60.55 -19.05 17.52
N THR A 532 59.32 -19.50 17.39
CA THR A 532 58.21 -19.12 18.28
C THR A 532 57.81 -20.28 19.17
N GLU A 533 57.37 -19.98 20.38
CA GLU A 533 57.01 -20.95 21.40
C GLU A 533 55.79 -20.50 22.21
N LEU A 534 55.14 -21.44 22.89
CA LEU A 534 54.18 -21.14 23.95
C LEU A 534 54.90 -20.73 25.23
N TRP A 535 54.37 -19.71 25.88
CA TRP A 535 54.76 -19.32 27.23
C TRP A 535 53.58 -18.78 28.02
N ASP A 536 53.59 -18.89 29.34
CA ASP A 536 52.57 -18.28 30.20
C ASP A 536 52.36 -16.81 29.82
N CYS A 537 51.11 -16.39 29.70
CA CYS A 537 50.74 -15.04 29.26
C CYS A 537 51.07 -14.00 30.34
N GLN A 538 52.32 -13.52 30.34
CA GLN A 538 52.85 -12.60 31.34
C GLN A 538 52.90 -11.15 30.86
N GLY A 539 52.51 -10.88 29.60
CA GLY A 539 52.45 -9.52 29.05
C GLY A 539 53.82 -8.93 28.67
N GLY A 540 54.89 -9.74 28.66
CA GLY A 540 56.21 -9.30 28.24
C GLY A 540 56.27 -8.98 26.75
N VAL A 541 57.13 -8.03 26.35
CA VAL A 541 57.25 -7.52 24.97
C VAL A 541 57.51 -8.60 23.90
N LYS A 542 58.05 -9.77 24.28
CA LYS A 542 58.23 -10.92 23.38
C LYS A 542 56.91 -11.58 22.96
N GLN A 543 55.84 -11.39 23.72
CA GLN A 543 54.52 -11.98 23.53
C GLN A 543 53.53 -11.02 22.85
N ILE A 544 53.96 -9.78 22.59
CA ILE A 544 53.12 -8.73 22.02
C ILE A 544 53.47 -8.57 20.55
N TRP A 545 52.44 -8.65 19.71
CA TRP A 545 52.53 -8.53 18.27
C TRP A 545 51.74 -7.32 17.80
N GLU A 546 52.35 -6.46 17.01
CA GLU A 546 51.66 -5.39 16.28
C GLU A 546 51.05 -5.97 15.01
N LEU A 547 49.74 -5.78 14.85
CA LEU A 547 49.02 -6.10 13.62
C LEU A 547 49.22 -4.97 12.62
N VAL A 548 50.10 -5.20 11.64
CA VAL A 548 50.34 -4.29 10.52
C VAL A 548 49.34 -4.62 9.41
N PRO A 549 48.34 -3.77 9.10
CA PRO A 549 47.38 -4.06 8.03
C PRO A 549 48.04 -3.97 6.66
N LEU A 550 47.83 -4.99 5.82
CA LEU A 550 48.40 -5.10 4.47
C LEU A 550 47.34 -5.02 3.35
N GLY A 551 46.09 -4.75 3.71
CA GLY A 551 44.94 -4.80 2.80
C GLY A 551 44.30 -6.18 2.75
N ASP A 552 43.08 -6.28 2.22
CA ASP A 552 42.34 -7.53 2.00
C ASP A 552 42.33 -8.51 3.18
N LYS A 553 42.14 -7.97 4.40
CA LYS A 553 42.16 -8.72 5.68
C LYS A 553 43.47 -9.47 5.96
N LYS A 554 44.58 -9.07 5.35
CA LYS A 554 45.93 -9.59 5.60
C LYS A 554 46.69 -8.72 6.57
N TYR A 555 47.52 -9.36 7.38
CA TYR A 555 48.30 -8.70 8.41
C TYR A 555 49.74 -9.21 8.42
N GLY A 556 50.68 -8.29 8.64
CA GLY A 556 51.99 -8.61 9.17
C GLY A 556 51.91 -8.64 10.70
N LEU A 557 52.56 -9.62 11.33
CA LEU A 557 52.64 -9.74 12.78
C LEU A 557 54.03 -9.32 13.24
N LYS A 558 54.21 -8.06 13.62
CA LYS A 558 55.51 -7.49 14.00
C LYS A 558 55.70 -7.58 15.51
N ASN A 559 56.70 -8.32 15.97
CA ASN A 559 56.97 -8.48 17.39
C ASN A 559 57.45 -7.16 18.02
N LYS A 560 56.89 -6.77 19.17
CA LYS A 560 57.26 -5.49 19.82
C LYS A 560 58.66 -5.49 20.45
N ASN A 561 59.24 -6.66 20.75
CA ASN A 561 60.60 -6.73 21.27
C ASN A 561 61.66 -6.52 20.19
N SER A 562 61.59 -7.28 19.10
CA SER A 562 62.64 -7.29 18.05
C SER A 562 62.37 -6.34 16.89
N GLY A 563 61.11 -5.92 16.68
CA GLY A 563 60.68 -5.21 15.48
C GLY A 563 60.63 -6.08 14.21
N LYS A 564 60.77 -7.41 14.35
CA LYS A 564 60.75 -8.39 13.25
C LYS A 564 59.37 -9.04 13.10
N CYS A 565 59.12 -9.65 11.96
CA CYS A 565 57.81 -10.17 11.59
C CYS A 565 57.74 -11.70 11.75
N LEU A 566 56.57 -12.22 12.15
CA LEU A 566 56.27 -13.65 12.13
C LEU A 566 56.37 -14.17 10.69
N ASP A 567 57.12 -15.25 10.50
CA ASP A 567 57.57 -15.71 9.20
C ASP A 567 57.55 -17.25 9.13
N VAL A 568 57.10 -17.77 7.99
CA VAL A 568 57.22 -19.19 7.64
C VAL A 568 58.65 -19.46 7.18
N ARG A 569 59.42 -20.21 7.97
CA ARG A 569 60.85 -20.45 7.72
C ARG A 569 61.12 -20.88 6.28
N HIS A 570 61.98 -20.11 5.60
CA HIS A 570 62.41 -20.31 4.20
C HIS A 570 61.24 -20.35 3.18
N SER A 571 60.05 -19.87 3.56
CA SER A 571 58.84 -20.01 2.75
C SER A 571 58.53 -21.46 2.37
N GLU A 572 58.96 -22.42 3.20
CA GLU A 572 58.73 -23.85 2.96
C GLU A 572 57.25 -24.18 3.08
N VAL A 573 56.81 -25.22 2.36
CA VAL A 573 55.40 -25.64 2.35
C VAL A 573 55.17 -26.91 3.16
N ALA A 574 56.21 -27.52 3.73
CA ALA A 574 56.08 -28.76 4.48
C ALA A 574 55.35 -28.55 5.82
N ASN A 575 54.49 -29.49 6.18
CA ASN A 575 53.92 -29.56 7.52
C ASN A 575 55.05 -29.71 8.56
N GLY A 576 54.92 -28.99 9.70
CA GLY A 576 55.94 -28.96 10.74
C GLY A 576 57.06 -27.94 10.48
N THR A 577 57.02 -27.19 9.37
CA THR A 577 57.95 -26.07 9.16
C THR A 577 57.81 -25.06 10.32
N PRO A 578 58.89 -24.72 11.03
CA PRO A 578 58.82 -23.80 12.16
C PRO A 578 58.33 -22.40 11.78
N LEU A 579 57.53 -21.80 12.65
CA LEU A 579 57.26 -20.36 12.61
C LEU A 579 58.33 -19.62 13.38
N ILE A 580 58.98 -18.69 12.70
CA ILE A 580 60.12 -17.94 13.19
C ILE A 580 59.81 -16.44 13.16
N GLN A 581 60.75 -15.62 13.61
CA GLN A 581 60.80 -14.22 13.20
C GLN A 581 61.91 -13.99 12.16
N PHE A 582 61.66 -13.02 11.27
CA PHE A 582 62.64 -12.53 10.31
C PHE A 582 62.43 -11.04 10.03
N GLY A 583 63.43 -10.37 9.46
CA GLY A 583 63.28 -8.97 9.02
C GLY A 583 61.99 -8.77 8.21
N CYS A 584 61.23 -7.72 8.52
CA CYS A 584 59.94 -7.49 7.88
C CYS A 584 60.13 -7.09 6.40
N TYR A 585 59.67 -7.95 5.50
CA TYR A 585 59.58 -7.69 4.05
C TYR A 585 58.16 -7.88 3.50
N TYR A 586 57.22 -8.35 4.33
CA TYR A 586 55.80 -8.48 4.02
C TYR A 586 55.49 -9.29 2.75
N GLY A 587 56.39 -10.18 2.33
CA GLY A 587 56.10 -11.20 1.32
C GLY A 587 55.14 -12.25 1.85
N GLY A 588 54.71 -13.19 1.01
CA GLY A 588 53.66 -14.14 1.35
C GLY A 588 53.92 -14.92 2.65
N ALA A 589 55.18 -15.27 2.94
CA ALA A 589 55.55 -15.99 4.17
C ALA A 589 55.36 -15.18 5.47
N GLN A 590 55.20 -13.86 5.37
CA GLN A 590 54.95 -12.94 6.48
C GLN A 590 53.54 -12.34 6.48
N GLN A 591 52.70 -12.78 5.54
CA GLN A 591 51.30 -12.37 5.46
C GLN A 591 50.43 -13.42 6.13
N TRP A 592 49.59 -12.96 7.04
CA TRP A 592 48.72 -13.80 7.84
C TRP A 592 47.27 -13.35 7.73
N VAL A 593 46.35 -14.30 7.73
CA VAL A 593 44.91 -14.06 7.81
C VAL A 593 44.32 -14.78 9.02
N PHE A 594 43.37 -14.13 9.67
CA PHE A 594 42.61 -14.72 10.76
C PHE A 594 41.38 -15.40 10.18
N VAL A 595 41.17 -16.65 10.56
CA VAL A 595 40.06 -17.48 10.05
C VAL A 595 39.13 -17.79 11.20
N GLN A 596 37.82 -17.65 10.97
CA GLN A 596 36.81 -17.98 11.96
C GLN A 596 36.83 -19.47 12.28
N GLY A 597 37.03 -19.82 13.55
CA GLY A 597 36.86 -21.17 14.10
C GLY A 597 35.62 -21.27 14.99
N ASP A 598 35.39 -22.46 15.55
CA ASP A 598 34.26 -22.71 16.46
C ASP A 598 34.38 -21.93 17.76
N ASN A 599 33.25 -21.76 18.48
CA ASN A 599 33.20 -21.18 19.82
C ASN A 599 33.93 -19.82 19.94
N ASN A 600 33.81 -18.97 18.91
CA ASN A 600 34.47 -17.66 18.81
C ASN A 600 36.00 -17.70 18.91
N THR A 601 36.61 -18.83 18.58
CA THR A 601 38.07 -18.95 18.45
C THR A 601 38.51 -18.63 17.02
N LEU A 602 39.79 -18.30 16.83
CA LEU A 602 40.36 -17.97 15.53
C LEU A 602 41.47 -18.95 15.18
N GLY A 603 41.59 -19.27 13.90
CA GLY A 603 42.81 -19.81 13.31
C GLY A 603 43.69 -18.67 12.77
N LEU A 604 45.01 -18.91 12.72
CA LEU A 604 45.98 -17.99 12.12
C LEU A 604 46.63 -18.68 10.93
N ALA A 605 46.24 -18.32 9.71
CA ALA A 605 46.70 -19.00 8.49
C ALA A 605 47.69 -18.14 7.71
N SER A 606 48.72 -18.78 7.14
CA SER A 606 49.65 -18.13 6.22
C SER A 606 48.95 -17.84 4.89
N ALA A 607 49.12 -16.63 4.36
CA ALA A 607 48.59 -16.30 3.04
C ALA A 607 49.31 -17.08 1.93
N LEU A 608 50.59 -17.41 2.13
CA LEU A 608 51.40 -18.18 1.18
C LEU A 608 50.93 -19.62 1.06
N THR A 609 50.87 -20.35 2.17
CA THR A 609 50.67 -21.80 2.16
C THR A 609 49.23 -22.22 2.46
N GLY A 610 48.42 -21.33 3.05
CA GLY A 610 47.09 -21.67 3.57
C GLY A 610 47.12 -22.50 4.86
N LYS A 611 48.31 -22.86 5.35
CA LYS A 611 48.49 -23.65 6.57
C LYS A 611 48.40 -22.78 7.81
N PHE A 612 48.03 -23.39 8.92
CA PHE A 612 47.73 -22.73 10.18
C PHE A 612 48.92 -22.78 11.13
N ALA A 613 49.10 -21.72 11.92
CA ALA A 613 49.95 -21.76 13.10
C ALA A 613 49.44 -22.85 14.05
N ASP A 614 50.33 -23.78 14.38
CA ASP A 614 50.07 -25.05 15.03
C ASP A 614 51.10 -25.26 16.15
N VAL A 615 50.62 -25.58 17.35
CA VAL A 615 51.52 -26.00 18.43
C VAL A 615 51.97 -27.43 18.17
N THR A 616 53.27 -27.59 17.91
CA THR A 616 53.87 -28.85 17.49
C THR A 616 53.58 -29.97 18.48
N GLY A 617 53.06 -31.09 17.98
CA GLY A 617 52.80 -32.28 18.79
C GLY A 617 51.76 -32.08 19.90
N TRP A 618 50.87 -31.08 19.76
CA TRP A 618 49.78 -30.78 20.70
C TRP A 618 50.26 -30.45 22.12
N GLN A 619 51.52 -30.06 22.26
CA GLN A 619 52.13 -29.77 23.54
C GLN A 619 51.48 -28.56 24.21
N THR A 620 51.46 -28.54 25.54
CA THR A 620 50.86 -27.43 26.30
C THR A 620 51.86 -26.72 27.21
N ALA A 621 53.04 -27.27 27.43
CA ALA A 621 54.06 -26.71 28.32
C ALA A 621 54.70 -25.42 27.78
N ASN A 622 55.30 -24.63 28.67
CA ASN A 622 56.20 -23.54 28.28
C ASN A 622 57.36 -24.10 27.43
N GLY A 623 57.75 -23.37 26.38
CA GLY A 623 58.78 -23.78 25.44
C GLY A 623 58.29 -24.69 24.30
N SER A 624 57.00 -25.01 24.25
CA SER A 624 56.42 -25.77 23.12
C SER A 624 56.50 -24.96 21.83
N GLY A 625 57.18 -25.48 20.81
CA GLY A 625 57.37 -24.78 19.54
C GLY A 625 56.08 -24.61 18.72
N ILE A 626 56.06 -23.57 17.89
CA ILE A 626 55.00 -23.34 16.91
C ILE A 626 55.54 -23.60 15.49
N SER A 627 54.76 -24.33 14.71
CA SER A 627 55.01 -24.66 13.31
C SER A 627 53.79 -24.33 12.45
N GLN A 628 53.89 -24.38 11.13
CA GLN A 628 52.70 -24.46 10.29
C GLN A 628 52.26 -25.91 10.09
N TYR A 629 50.95 -26.14 9.96
CA TYR A 629 50.38 -27.43 9.60
C TYR A 629 49.08 -27.24 8.82
N ASP A 630 48.66 -28.26 8.07
CA ASP A 630 47.33 -28.26 7.44
C ASP A 630 46.22 -27.96 8.44
N GLY A 631 45.21 -27.21 7.98
CA GLY A 631 44.04 -26.89 8.79
C GLY A 631 43.27 -28.16 9.16
N THR A 632 43.24 -28.50 10.44
CA THR A 632 42.55 -29.69 10.95
C THR A 632 41.39 -29.34 11.90
N SER A 633 41.13 -28.05 12.11
CA SER A 633 40.19 -27.52 13.13
C SER A 633 40.52 -27.92 14.58
N SER A 634 41.67 -28.54 14.77
CA SER A 634 42.22 -29.03 16.02
C SER A 634 42.51 -27.91 17.03
N ILE A 635 42.33 -28.20 18.32
CA ILE A 635 42.44 -27.20 19.39
C ILE A 635 43.85 -26.59 19.53
N ASN A 636 44.90 -27.28 19.08
CA ASN A 636 46.28 -26.78 19.04
C ASN A 636 46.55 -25.77 17.90
N GLN A 637 45.58 -25.57 16.99
CA GLN A 637 45.59 -24.56 15.93
C GLN A 637 44.62 -23.40 16.21
N ARG A 638 43.97 -23.40 17.40
CA ARG A 638 42.96 -22.42 17.77
C ARG A 638 43.52 -21.41 18.77
N TRP A 639 43.22 -20.15 18.51
CA TRP A 639 43.78 -19.01 19.19
C TRP A 639 42.67 -18.08 19.68
N THR A 640 42.85 -17.52 20.87
CA THR A 640 42.12 -16.36 21.39
C THR A 640 43.02 -15.15 21.23
N ILE A 641 42.51 -14.10 20.58
CA ILE A 641 43.26 -12.86 20.37
C ILE A 641 42.89 -11.89 21.48
N ILE A 642 43.90 -11.47 22.25
CA ILE A 642 43.75 -10.49 23.33
C ILE A 642 44.22 -9.15 22.77
N GLN A 643 43.29 -8.23 22.54
CA GLN A 643 43.61 -6.87 22.11
C GLN A 643 44.20 -6.09 23.30
N MET A 644 45.43 -5.61 23.16
CA MET A 644 46.12 -4.84 24.21
C MET A 644 45.95 -3.33 24.01
N THR A 645 46.04 -2.87 22.76
CA THR A 645 45.83 -1.48 22.36
C THR A 645 45.11 -1.43 21.03
N THR A 646 44.34 -0.38 20.77
CA THR A 646 43.81 -0.04 19.44
C THR A 646 44.73 1.02 18.82
N ALA A 647 45.05 0.86 17.54
CA ALA A 647 45.90 1.80 16.80
C ALA A 647 45.24 3.17 16.60
#